data_AF-A0A4Y6RBD8-F1
#
_entry.id   AF-A0A4Y6RBD8-F1
#
_cell.length_a   1.000
_cell.length_b   1.000
_cell.length_c   1.000
_cell.angle_alpha   90.00
_cell.angle_beta   90.00
_cell.angle_gamma   90.00
#
_symmetry.space_group_name_H-M   'P 1'
#
loop_
_entity.id
_entity.type
_entity.pdbx_description
1 polymer ?
#
loop_
_entity_poly.entity_id
_entity_poly.type
_entity_poly.pdbx_seq_one_letter_code
_entity_poly.pdbx_strand_id
1 'polypeptide(L)'
;MSIQEFFVSTPTSVLITGALIVILSIAFLTVFLIPGVLHFIRLRNIKKQIAGFGKNDAVGLFSAAFSADKRLLHLWTEFRESLHDQEEERDGQMMVVASRATVPAEVYFSTQAVVDGRLRTEFFKHVPGLFTGIGIIGTFSGLITGLEAFKVSENAAIVRAGLESLMHSVGEAFLISATAIFAAMLVTLLEKLLLAALYEQTEDIVRAIDSYFESGAGEEYLSRLVKASEESASQAKILKDALVKDMSQLLRELTASQIAAAKEQQDALASRLTSTAKEQAELSRQDNQALGATIAESIKLSLEGPMKDIAETVKAASGDQSSTASRMLQDVMTSFSQRLNDLFGGQISGLSDLNQQTARSMQDAVTTLQTLVSNIEDSSQRSTDTMATRMAEAIEKMELRQESINATSTEFIDQIRQLVATSQTETSNKLQSTLDNMGTQVETMLGKLNDTQKQVFDSNQAREQAMSDRSSQVVSAMSASVESVIGELNSAISEIARSVSSLTQVTSTSVDKMYAGAEKLGAASRDFASAGERVSGIMGQAATVSAKFSETSGALTSGATAIQDLLRDYGMQRTAVSNLVTELRTTVDLARREASLTSDILARIEESAQKLGTAQRQADEYLAGVSEVLGTAHTAFATEVKRTLDKANTEFHTKLGSAVALLSSAVGELEVTLASMGTMTPARKIA
;
A
#
# COMPACT_ATOMS: atom_id res chain seq x y z
N MET A 1 -34.43 81.05 -11.45
CA MET A 1 -34.17 80.96 -10.01
C MET A 1 -32.68 80.77 -9.86
N SER A 2 -31.98 81.76 -9.30
CA SER A 2 -30.54 81.62 -9.06
C SER A 2 -30.30 80.51 -8.03
N ILE A 3 -29.16 79.82 -8.07
CA ILE A 3 -28.82 78.76 -7.08
C ILE A 3 -28.95 79.32 -5.65
N GLN A 4 -28.65 80.60 -5.45
CA GLN A 4 -28.81 81.30 -4.17
C GLN A 4 -30.27 81.46 -3.72
N GLU A 5 -31.22 81.69 -4.62
CA GLU A 5 -32.65 81.78 -4.25
C GLU A 5 -33.22 80.42 -3.86
N PHE A 6 -32.77 79.34 -4.50
CA PHE A 6 -33.22 77.97 -4.19
C PHE A 6 -32.81 77.54 -2.78
N PHE A 7 -31.57 77.81 -2.37
CA PHE A 7 -31.07 77.45 -1.03
C PHE A 7 -31.73 78.23 0.12
N VAL A 8 -32.32 79.40 -0.16
CA VAL A 8 -32.92 80.26 0.87
C VAL A 8 -34.41 79.96 1.09
N SER A 9 -35.11 79.40 0.09
CA SER A 9 -36.55 79.10 0.18
C SER A 9 -36.90 77.65 0.53
N THR A 10 -35.98 76.70 0.35
CA THR A 10 -36.26 75.27 0.61
C THR A 10 -36.08 74.88 2.07
N PRO A 11 -36.92 74.00 2.63
CA PRO A 11 -36.75 73.45 3.98
C PRO A 11 -35.38 72.81 4.18
N THR A 12 -34.77 73.02 5.36
CA THR A 12 -33.44 72.47 5.69
C THR A 12 -33.39 70.94 5.61
N SER A 13 -34.49 70.25 5.95
CA SER A 13 -34.62 68.80 5.84
C SER A 13 -34.56 68.27 4.40
N VAL A 14 -35.14 69.01 3.46
CA VAL A 14 -35.11 68.74 2.01
C VAL A 14 -33.69 68.88 1.48
N LEU A 15 -32.98 69.95 1.88
CA LEU A 15 -31.60 70.19 1.49
C LEU A 15 -30.65 69.10 2.00
N ILE A 16 -30.81 68.67 3.26
CA ILE A 16 -29.97 67.62 3.86
C ILE A 16 -30.18 66.28 3.14
N THR A 17 -31.43 65.88 2.91
CA THR A 17 -31.73 64.60 2.24
C THR A 17 -31.31 64.61 0.76
N GLY A 18 -31.53 65.72 0.05
CA GLY A 18 -31.04 65.92 -1.30
C GLY A 18 -29.51 65.87 -1.40
N ALA A 19 -28.80 66.53 -0.47
CA ALA A 19 -27.34 66.46 -0.42
C ALA A 19 -26.83 65.03 -0.17
N LEU A 20 -27.50 64.25 0.68
CA LEU A 20 -27.12 62.88 0.99
C LEU A 20 -27.30 61.95 -0.23
N ILE A 21 -28.38 62.13 -1.00
CA ILE A 21 -28.61 61.45 -2.28
C ILE A 21 -27.49 61.80 -3.29
N VAL A 22 -27.13 63.08 -3.41
CA VAL A 22 -26.06 63.51 -4.32
C VAL A 22 -24.71 62.92 -3.90
N ILE A 23 -24.38 62.94 -2.60
CA ILE A 23 -23.15 62.34 -2.07
C ILE A 23 -23.09 60.84 -2.37
N LEU A 24 -24.17 60.11 -2.14
CA LEU A 24 -24.24 58.67 -2.46
C LEU A 24 -24.13 58.40 -3.95
N SER A 25 -24.72 59.24 -4.79
CA SER A 25 -24.64 59.13 -6.25
C SER A 25 -23.21 59.35 -6.73
N ILE A 26 -22.53 60.37 -6.19
CA ILE A 26 -21.11 60.63 -6.49
C ILE A 26 -20.24 59.49 -5.98
N ALA A 27 -20.49 58.97 -4.78
CA ALA A 27 -19.76 57.83 -4.22
C ALA A 27 -19.94 56.59 -5.10
N PHE A 28 -21.16 56.29 -5.55
CA PHE A 28 -21.42 55.20 -6.49
C PHE A 28 -20.68 55.39 -7.82
N LEU A 29 -20.74 56.59 -8.41
CA LEU A 29 -20.04 56.87 -9.67
C LEU A 29 -18.52 56.72 -9.55
N THR A 30 -17.93 57.30 -8.51
CA THR A 30 -16.46 57.41 -8.36
C THR A 30 -15.81 56.15 -7.78
N VAL A 31 -16.49 55.44 -6.87
CA VAL A 31 -15.92 54.28 -6.16
C VAL A 31 -16.33 52.96 -6.81
N PHE A 32 -17.52 52.88 -7.41
CA PHE A 32 -18.03 51.65 -8.01
C PHE A 32 -18.04 51.69 -9.54
N LEU A 33 -18.74 52.65 -10.16
CA LEU A 33 -18.99 52.62 -11.60
C LEU A 33 -17.72 52.87 -12.42
N ILE A 34 -16.97 53.94 -12.13
CA ILE A 34 -15.73 54.26 -12.86
C ILE A 34 -14.69 53.13 -12.71
N PRO A 35 -14.34 52.68 -11.49
CA PRO A 35 -13.40 51.57 -11.32
C PRO A 35 -13.88 50.27 -11.96
N GLY A 36 -15.19 49.97 -11.92
CA GLY A 36 -15.75 48.78 -12.52
C GLY A 36 -15.71 48.80 -14.05
N VAL A 37 -16.03 49.93 -14.69
CA VAL A 37 -15.90 50.08 -16.15
C VAL A 37 -14.44 50.02 -16.59
N LEU A 38 -13.52 50.65 -15.85
CA LEU A 38 -12.08 50.53 -16.11
C LEU A 38 -11.61 49.08 -15.98
N HIS A 39 -12.10 48.35 -14.97
CA HIS A 39 -11.76 46.95 -14.79
C HIS A 39 -12.32 46.07 -15.91
N PHE A 40 -13.56 46.34 -16.35
CA PHE A 40 -14.17 45.66 -17.50
C PHE A 40 -13.35 45.84 -18.78
N ILE A 41 -12.89 47.06 -19.06
CA ILE A 41 -12.02 47.33 -20.22
C ILE A 41 -10.71 46.56 -20.09
N ARG A 42 -10.12 46.48 -18.89
CA ARG A 42 -8.89 45.70 -18.64
C ARG A 42 -9.08 44.21 -18.87
N LEU A 43 -10.12 43.60 -18.29
CA LEU A 43 -10.42 42.18 -18.49
C LEU A 43 -10.67 41.88 -19.97
N ARG A 44 -11.42 42.76 -20.66
CA ARG A 44 -11.66 42.62 -22.09
C ARG A 44 -10.37 42.71 -22.92
N ASN A 45 -9.43 43.57 -22.54
CA ASN A 45 -8.13 43.68 -23.21
C ASN A 45 -7.27 42.42 -22.97
N ILE A 46 -7.26 41.91 -21.73
CA ILE A 46 -6.58 40.64 -21.38
C ILE A 46 -7.17 39.49 -22.19
N LYS A 47 -8.50 39.36 -22.23
CA LYS A 47 -9.19 38.34 -23.06
C LYS A 47 -8.78 38.41 -24.52
N LYS A 48 -8.69 39.62 -25.10
CA LYS A 48 -8.23 39.81 -26.48
C LYS A 48 -6.77 39.42 -26.68
N GLN A 49 -5.90 39.68 -25.70
CA GLN A 49 -4.49 39.26 -25.76
C GLN A 49 -4.38 37.73 -25.72
N ILE A 50 -5.10 37.08 -24.81
CA ILE A 50 -5.11 35.61 -24.66
C ILE A 50 -5.60 34.91 -25.93
N ALA A 51 -6.59 35.48 -26.61
CA ALA A 51 -7.09 34.92 -27.87
C ALA A 51 -6.04 34.89 -29.00
N GLY A 52 -4.97 35.67 -28.89
CA GLY A 52 -3.87 35.73 -29.87
C GLY A 52 -2.63 34.92 -29.48
N PHE A 53 -2.66 34.18 -28.37
CA PHE A 53 -1.49 33.43 -27.93
C PHE A 53 -1.23 32.19 -28.79
N GLY A 54 0.06 31.92 -29.03
CA GLY A 54 0.49 30.62 -29.56
C GLY A 54 0.55 29.58 -28.44
N LYS A 55 0.55 28.29 -28.78
CA LYS A 55 0.73 27.21 -27.79
C LYS A 55 2.15 27.14 -27.22
N ASN A 56 3.14 27.70 -27.91
CA ASN A 56 4.53 27.72 -27.46
C ASN A 56 4.75 28.91 -26.49
N ASP A 57 5.37 28.65 -25.34
CA ASP A 57 5.63 29.63 -24.28
C ASP A 57 4.37 30.34 -23.72
N ALA A 58 3.27 29.59 -23.60
CA ALA A 58 2.01 30.13 -23.06
C ALA A 58 2.20 30.77 -21.68
N VAL A 59 3.00 30.17 -20.79
CA VAL A 59 3.22 30.63 -19.42
C VAL A 59 3.82 32.06 -19.38
N GLY A 60 4.82 32.34 -20.21
CA GLY A 60 5.43 33.67 -20.32
C GLY A 60 4.45 34.71 -20.86
N LEU A 61 3.67 34.34 -21.88
CA LEU A 61 2.67 35.21 -22.51
C LEU A 61 1.54 35.61 -21.53
N PHE A 62 1.03 34.66 -20.74
CA PHE A 62 0.03 34.94 -19.71
C PHE A 62 0.59 35.84 -18.60
N SER A 63 1.84 35.63 -18.17
CA SER A 63 2.50 36.51 -17.20
C SER A 63 2.60 37.95 -17.71
N ALA A 64 2.93 38.13 -19.00
CA ALA A 64 2.97 39.42 -19.64
C ALA A 64 1.58 40.08 -19.75
N ALA A 65 0.53 39.33 -20.10
CA ALA A 65 -0.83 39.88 -20.18
C ALA A 65 -1.38 40.32 -18.82
N PHE A 66 -1.10 39.58 -17.74
CA PHE A 66 -1.53 39.94 -16.39
C PHE A 66 -0.65 41.01 -15.72
N SER A 67 0.55 41.29 -16.26
CA SER A 67 1.50 42.26 -15.68
C SER A 67 0.94 43.67 -15.50
N ALA A 68 -0.05 44.05 -16.31
CA ALA A 68 -0.72 45.35 -16.23
C ALA A 68 -1.49 45.57 -14.91
N ASP A 69 -1.80 44.50 -14.17
CA ASP A 69 -2.50 44.59 -12.88
C ASP A 69 -1.85 43.72 -11.82
N LYS A 70 -1.31 44.35 -10.77
CA LYS A 70 -0.60 43.64 -9.68
C LYS A 70 -1.45 42.55 -9.01
N ARG A 71 -2.77 42.72 -8.90
CA ARG A 71 -3.64 41.71 -8.29
C ARG A 71 -3.84 40.51 -9.21
N LEU A 72 -4.13 40.75 -10.49
CA LEU A 72 -4.28 39.66 -11.45
C LEU A 72 -2.95 38.94 -11.71
N LEU A 73 -1.84 39.68 -11.71
CA LEU A 73 -0.50 39.10 -11.79
C LEU A 73 -0.21 38.19 -10.60
N HIS A 74 -0.61 38.58 -9.39
CA HIS A 74 -0.44 37.73 -8.22
C HIS A 74 -1.25 36.43 -8.32
N LEU A 75 -2.53 36.52 -8.72
CA LEU A 75 -3.36 35.33 -8.98
C LEU A 75 -2.76 34.43 -10.06
N TRP A 76 -2.19 35.03 -11.11
CA TRP A 76 -1.47 34.30 -12.15
C TRP A 76 -0.22 33.61 -11.60
N THR A 77 0.57 34.28 -10.76
CA THR A 77 1.77 33.68 -10.15
C THR A 77 1.41 32.50 -9.27
N GLU A 78 0.34 32.61 -8.46
CA GLU A 78 -0.15 31.50 -7.63
C GLU A 78 -0.68 30.34 -8.49
N PHE A 79 -1.44 30.63 -9.54
CA PHE A 79 -1.88 29.61 -10.49
C PHE A 79 -0.69 28.95 -11.21
N ARG A 80 0.34 29.72 -11.58
CA ARG A 80 1.55 29.21 -12.22
C ARG A 80 2.29 28.22 -11.33
N GLU A 81 2.30 28.41 -10.01
CA GLU A 81 2.90 27.44 -9.08
C GLU A 81 2.16 26.09 -9.09
N SER A 82 0.88 26.07 -9.49
CA SER A 82 0.10 24.84 -9.67
C SER A 82 0.30 24.17 -11.04
N LEU A 83 0.97 24.85 -11.98
CA LEU A 83 1.27 24.28 -13.30
C LEU A 83 2.41 23.28 -13.19
N HIS A 84 2.25 22.17 -13.90
CA HIS A 84 3.23 21.12 -13.97
C HIS A 84 3.79 21.00 -15.39
N ASP A 85 5.10 21.18 -15.52
CA ASP A 85 5.80 21.10 -16.80
C ASP A 85 6.07 19.62 -17.16
N GLN A 86 5.52 19.17 -18.27
CA GLN A 86 5.81 17.85 -18.84
C GLN A 86 7.09 17.92 -19.68
N GLU A 87 8.12 17.23 -19.22
CA GLU A 87 9.39 17.10 -19.93
C GLU A 87 9.41 15.80 -20.76
N GLU A 88 9.79 15.91 -22.03
CA GLU A 88 10.05 14.77 -22.91
C GLU A 88 11.53 14.81 -23.33
N GLU A 89 12.19 13.66 -23.34
CA GLU A 89 13.57 13.56 -23.79
C GLU A 89 13.60 13.53 -25.33
N ARG A 90 14.05 14.63 -25.93
CA ARG A 90 14.33 14.72 -27.37
C ARG A 90 15.81 14.95 -27.59
N ASP A 91 16.44 14.11 -28.40
CA ASP A 91 17.87 14.18 -28.74
C ASP A 91 18.80 14.22 -27.50
N GLY A 92 18.43 13.51 -26.42
CA GLY A 92 19.23 13.42 -25.19
C GLY A 92 19.18 14.66 -24.30
N GLN A 93 18.23 15.57 -24.54
CA GLN A 93 17.92 16.70 -23.68
C GLN A 93 16.45 16.65 -23.25
N MET A 94 16.22 16.83 -21.94
CA MET A 94 14.88 17.02 -21.40
C MET A 94 14.35 18.38 -21.86
N MET A 95 13.33 18.39 -22.72
CA MET A 95 12.64 19.61 -23.16
C MET A 95 11.21 19.61 -22.63
N VAL A 96 10.76 20.75 -22.09
CA VAL A 96 9.37 20.94 -21.69
C VAL A 96 8.48 20.97 -22.94
N VAL A 97 7.61 19.97 -23.10
CA VAL A 97 6.70 19.83 -24.26
C VAL A 97 5.37 20.52 -24.01
N ALA A 98 4.86 20.48 -22.77
CA ALA A 98 3.60 21.12 -22.40
C ALA A 98 3.52 21.36 -20.89
N SER A 99 2.97 22.50 -20.48
CA SER A 99 2.58 22.74 -19.08
C SER A 99 1.12 22.34 -18.89
N ARG A 100 0.82 21.61 -17.82
CA ARG A 100 -0.54 21.15 -17.49
C ARG A 100 -1.02 21.67 -16.14
N ALA A 101 -2.33 21.89 -16.01
CA ALA A 101 -2.92 22.37 -14.78
C ALA A 101 -3.21 21.20 -13.82
N THR A 102 -2.76 21.31 -12.57
CA THR A 102 -3.13 20.35 -11.51
C THR A 102 -4.45 20.70 -10.85
N VAL A 103 -4.87 21.97 -10.94
CA VAL A 103 -6.11 22.53 -10.36
C VAL A 103 -6.76 23.44 -11.42
N PRO A 104 -8.11 23.50 -11.52
CA PRO A 104 -8.78 24.43 -12.43
C PRO A 104 -8.46 25.89 -12.13
N ALA A 105 -8.35 26.73 -13.17
CA ALA A 105 -8.01 28.14 -13.02
C ALA A 105 -9.04 28.93 -12.20
N GLU A 106 -10.30 28.49 -12.15
CA GLU A 106 -11.38 29.10 -11.37
C GLU A 106 -11.08 29.22 -9.86
N VAL A 107 -10.27 28.30 -9.32
CA VAL A 107 -9.89 28.30 -7.90
C VAL A 107 -9.11 29.58 -7.54
N TYR A 108 -8.26 30.04 -8.45
CA TYR A 108 -7.47 31.26 -8.26
C TYR A 108 -8.17 32.49 -8.86
N PHE A 109 -8.74 32.34 -10.05
CA PHE A 109 -9.47 33.40 -10.77
C PHE A 109 -10.97 33.37 -10.49
N SER A 110 -11.34 33.24 -9.22
CA SER A 110 -12.75 33.25 -8.82
C SER A 110 -13.38 34.63 -9.04
N THR A 111 -14.69 34.65 -9.32
CA THR A 111 -15.47 35.90 -9.43
C THR A 111 -15.35 36.76 -8.17
N GLN A 112 -15.22 36.13 -7.01
CA GLN A 112 -15.03 36.83 -5.74
C GLN A 112 -13.67 37.53 -5.63
N ALA A 113 -12.57 36.87 -6.03
CA ALA A 113 -11.23 37.43 -5.98
C ALA A 113 -11.01 38.51 -7.06
N VAL A 114 -11.52 38.28 -8.27
CA VAL A 114 -11.32 39.16 -9.42
C VAL A 114 -12.23 40.38 -9.37
N VAL A 115 -13.52 40.18 -9.09
CA VAL A 115 -14.56 41.21 -9.21
C VAL A 115 -14.99 41.76 -7.85
N ASP A 116 -15.48 40.90 -6.95
CA ASP A 116 -16.16 41.36 -5.72
C ASP A 116 -15.22 42.07 -4.74
N GLY A 117 -14.06 41.47 -4.49
CA GLY A 117 -13.03 42.05 -3.61
C GLY A 117 -12.44 43.36 -4.15
N ARG A 118 -12.57 43.61 -5.46
CA ARG A 118 -12.10 44.85 -6.08
C ARG A 118 -13.14 45.96 -6.02
N LEU A 119 -14.39 45.65 -6.32
CA LEU A 119 -15.47 46.64 -6.41
C LEU A 119 -16.25 46.82 -5.11
N ARG A 120 -15.92 46.06 -4.05
CA ARG A 120 -16.63 46.07 -2.77
C ARG A 120 -18.13 45.90 -2.98
N THR A 121 -18.50 44.94 -3.82
CA THR A 121 -19.88 44.69 -4.28
C THR A 121 -20.84 44.52 -3.10
N GLU A 122 -20.37 43.91 -2.02
CA GLU A 122 -21.06 43.75 -0.75
C GLU A 122 -21.56 45.07 -0.12
N PHE A 123 -20.86 46.20 -0.28
CA PHE A 123 -21.35 47.48 0.22
C PHE A 123 -22.39 48.07 -0.75
N PHE A 124 -22.09 48.04 -2.04
CA PHE A 124 -22.90 48.70 -3.07
C PHE A 124 -24.24 48.03 -3.32
N LYS A 125 -24.38 46.73 -3.03
CA LYS A 125 -25.69 46.03 -3.07
C LYS A 125 -26.74 46.65 -2.14
N HIS A 126 -26.32 47.37 -1.10
CA HIS A 126 -27.21 48.02 -0.14
C HIS A 126 -27.49 49.49 -0.46
N VAL A 127 -26.75 50.10 -1.39
CA VAL A 127 -26.89 51.52 -1.75
C VAL A 127 -28.28 51.85 -2.30
N PRO A 128 -28.92 51.03 -3.17
CA PRO A 128 -30.30 51.26 -3.57
C PRO A 128 -31.27 51.34 -2.38
N GLY A 129 -31.10 50.46 -1.38
CA GLY A 129 -31.87 50.50 -0.14
C GLY A 129 -31.68 51.81 0.61
N LEU A 130 -30.43 52.29 0.71
CA LEU A 130 -30.11 53.56 1.34
C LEU A 130 -30.75 54.76 0.62
N PHE A 131 -30.74 54.79 -0.72
CA PHE A 131 -31.46 55.81 -1.50
C PHE A 131 -32.96 55.81 -1.17
N THR A 132 -33.61 54.65 -1.18
CA THR A 132 -35.05 54.58 -0.85
C THR A 132 -35.33 55.02 0.60
N GLY A 133 -34.49 54.63 1.55
CA GLY A 133 -34.60 55.04 2.95
C GLY A 133 -34.47 56.55 3.12
N ILE A 134 -33.51 57.19 2.46
CA ILE A 134 -33.35 58.65 2.48
C ILE A 134 -34.54 59.35 1.83
N GLY A 135 -35.07 58.81 0.73
CA GLY A 135 -36.28 59.33 0.09
C GLY A 135 -37.51 59.30 1.01
N ILE A 136 -37.70 58.19 1.75
CA ILE A 136 -38.76 58.05 2.76
C ILE A 136 -38.57 59.08 3.88
N ILE A 137 -37.36 59.19 4.45
CA ILE A 137 -37.04 60.17 5.49
C ILE A 137 -37.30 61.60 5.01
N GLY A 138 -36.89 61.94 3.78
CA GLY A 138 -37.13 63.25 3.17
C GLY A 138 -38.62 63.55 3.02
N THR A 139 -39.42 62.56 2.59
CA THR A 139 -40.87 62.70 2.47
C THR A 139 -41.51 62.98 3.82
N PHE A 140 -41.17 62.20 4.84
CA PHE A 140 -41.69 62.38 6.19
C PHE A 140 -41.27 63.70 6.81
N SER A 141 -40.00 64.10 6.66
CA SER A 141 -39.56 65.40 7.17
C SER A 141 -40.26 66.57 6.48
N GLY A 142 -40.48 66.50 5.16
CA GLY A 142 -41.22 67.55 4.44
C GLY A 142 -42.70 67.62 4.82
N LEU A 143 -43.33 66.47 5.12
CA LEU A 143 -44.68 66.41 5.68
C LEU A 143 -44.74 67.02 7.09
N ILE A 144 -43.78 66.71 7.95
CA ILE A 144 -43.70 67.26 9.32
C ILE A 144 -43.56 68.79 9.25
N THR A 145 -42.59 69.30 8.47
CA THR A 145 -42.39 70.76 8.32
C THR A 145 -43.62 71.44 7.70
N GLY A 146 -44.28 70.80 6.75
CA GLY A 146 -45.52 71.31 6.17
C GLY A 146 -46.66 71.43 7.18
N LEU A 147 -46.83 70.40 8.03
CA LEU A 147 -47.86 70.39 9.07
C LEU A 147 -47.57 71.39 10.20
N GLU A 148 -46.30 71.58 10.56
CA GLU A 148 -45.89 72.61 11.53
C GLU A 148 -46.16 74.05 11.03
N ALA A 149 -46.02 74.27 9.72
CA ALA A 149 -46.32 75.56 9.10
C ALA A 149 -47.83 75.85 8.96
N PHE A 150 -48.69 74.83 9.11
CA PHE A 150 -50.13 74.96 8.96
C PHE A 150 -50.77 75.58 10.22
N LYS A 151 -51.26 76.82 10.08
CA LYS A 151 -51.94 77.55 11.15
C LYS A 151 -53.47 77.51 10.98
N VAL A 152 -54.18 76.99 11.98
CA VAL A 152 -55.65 77.03 12.04
C VAL A 152 -56.09 78.40 12.56
N SER A 153 -56.89 79.14 11.78
CA SER A 153 -57.39 80.48 12.11
C SER A 153 -58.82 80.68 11.58
N GLU A 154 -59.62 81.54 12.22
CA GLU A 154 -60.95 81.92 11.73
C GLU A 154 -60.91 82.76 10.44
N ASN A 155 -59.74 83.31 10.09
CA ASN A 155 -59.55 84.06 8.85
C ASN A 155 -59.23 83.13 7.67
N ALA A 156 -60.18 83.06 6.73
CA ALA A 156 -60.07 82.24 5.52
C ALA A 156 -58.81 82.52 4.67
N ALA A 157 -58.26 83.75 4.69
CA ALA A 157 -57.04 84.07 3.95
C ALA A 157 -55.78 83.43 4.58
N ILE A 158 -55.72 83.36 5.92
CA ILE A 158 -54.60 82.76 6.66
C ILE A 158 -54.60 81.23 6.47
N VAL A 159 -55.78 80.62 6.51
CA VAL A 159 -55.94 79.17 6.27
C VAL A 159 -55.58 78.81 4.84
N ARG A 160 -55.98 79.62 3.84
CA ARG A 160 -55.61 79.41 2.43
C ARG A 160 -54.10 79.50 2.20
N ALA A 161 -53.42 80.49 2.78
CA ALA A 161 -51.97 80.62 2.70
C ALA A 161 -51.24 79.47 3.41
N GLY A 162 -51.76 79.00 4.54
CA GLY A 162 -51.23 77.82 5.25
C GLY A 162 -51.39 76.52 4.44
N LEU A 163 -52.54 76.34 3.78
CA LEU A 163 -52.80 75.22 2.86
C LEU A 163 -51.87 75.25 1.64
N GLU A 164 -51.64 76.42 1.05
CA GLU A 164 -50.74 76.60 -0.10
C GLU A 164 -49.29 76.25 0.27
N SER A 165 -48.82 76.71 1.43
CA SER A 165 -47.50 76.35 1.97
C SER A 165 -47.36 74.85 2.24
N LEU A 166 -48.37 74.23 2.86
CA LEU A 166 -48.42 72.78 3.10
C LEU A 166 -48.38 71.99 1.79
N MET A 167 -49.16 72.38 0.78
CA MET A 167 -49.16 71.70 -0.52
C MET A 167 -47.82 71.84 -1.24
N HIS A 168 -47.16 72.98 -1.11
CA HIS A 168 -45.83 73.18 -1.68
C HIS A 168 -44.77 72.32 -0.99
N SER A 169 -44.72 72.32 0.35
CA SER A 169 -43.72 71.54 1.10
C SER A 169 -43.89 70.03 0.92
N VAL A 170 -45.14 69.57 0.86
CA VAL A 170 -45.45 68.16 0.58
C VAL A 170 -45.08 67.79 -0.85
N GLY A 171 -45.40 68.66 -1.83
CA GLY A 171 -45.02 68.47 -3.22
C GLY A 171 -43.51 68.34 -3.43
N GLU A 172 -42.71 69.22 -2.82
CA GLU A 172 -41.24 69.15 -2.86
C GLU A 172 -40.72 67.85 -2.22
N ALA A 173 -41.30 67.43 -1.09
CA ALA A 173 -40.90 66.21 -0.40
C ALA A 173 -41.16 64.94 -1.24
N PHE A 174 -42.29 64.89 -1.94
CA PHE A 174 -42.59 63.81 -2.89
C PHE A 174 -41.62 63.78 -4.08
N LEU A 175 -41.21 64.94 -4.58
CA LEU A 175 -40.27 65.03 -5.71
C LEU A 175 -38.87 64.49 -5.33
N ILE A 176 -38.40 64.74 -4.10
CA ILE A 176 -37.16 64.16 -3.57
C ILE A 176 -37.26 62.64 -3.50
N SER A 177 -38.39 62.13 -3.00
CA SER A 177 -38.63 60.69 -2.92
C SER A 177 -38.65 60.03 -4.30
N ALA A 178 -39.33 60.63 -5.27
CA ALA A 178 -39.35 60.16 -6.65
C ALA A 178 -37.93 60.14 -7.24
N THR A 179 -37.14 61.18 -6.99
CA THR A 179 -35.73 61.26 -7.42
C THR A 179 -34.88 60.19 -6.75
N ALA A 180 -35.08 59.92 -5.46
CA ALA A 180 -34.37 58.90 -4.71
C ALA A 180 -34.69 57.49 -5.21
N ILE A 181 -35.96 57.19 -5.47
CA ILE A 181 -36.40 55.90 -6.04
C ILE A 181 -35.84 55.72 -7.45
N PHE A 182 -35.92 56.75 -8.29
CA PHE A 182 -35.35 56.72 -9.63
C PHE A 182 -33.83 56.48 -9.59
N ALA A 183 -33.10 57.17 -8.72
CA ALA A 183 -31.68 56.96 -8.51
C ALA A 183 -31.38 55.53 -8.02
N ALA A 184 -32.15 54.99 -7.08
CA ALA A 184 -32.02 53.61 -6.59
C ALA A 184 -32.19 52.58 -7.72
N MET A 185 -33.21 52.76 -8.58
CA MET A 185 -33.46 51.89 -9.72
C MET A 185 -32.31 51.97 -10.75
N LEU A 186 -31.85 53.19 -11.06
CA LEU A 186 -30.75 53.42 -11.99
C LEU A 186 -29.45 52.77 -11.47
N VAL A 187 -29.13 52.97 -10.20
CA VAL A 187 -27.96 52.38 -9.53
C VAL A 187 -28.05 50.86 -9.58
N THR A 188 -29.19 50.27 -9.25
CA THR A 188 -29.40 48.81 -9.30
C THR A 188 -29.19 48.26 -10.71
N LEU A 189 -29.77 48.91 -11.73
CA LEU A 189 -29.63 48.49 -13.12
C LEU A 189 -28.17 48.54 -13.56
N LEU A 190 -27.48 49.67 -13.33
CA LEU A 190 -26.08 49.84 -13.70
C LEU A 190 -25.15 48.88 -12.95
N GLU A 191 -25.40 48.67 -11.65
CA GLU A 191 -24.67 47.69 -10.83
C GLU A 191 -24.80 46.29 -11.40
N LYS A 192 -26.02 45.81 -11.64
CA LYS A 192 -26.25 44.44 -12.11
C LYS A 192 -25.75 44.21 -13.52
N LEU A 193 -25.92 45.17 -14.44
CA LEU A 193 -25.38 45.07 -15.80
C LEU A 193 -23.85 45.00 -15.79
N LEU A 194 -23.19 45.84 -14.99
CA LEU A 194 -21.73 45.85 -14.91
C LEU A 194 -21.17 44.58 -14.26
N LEU A 195 -21.78 44.10 -13.18
CA LEU A 195 -21.36 42.86 -12.52
C LEU A 195 -21.56 41.64 -13.41
N ALA A 196 -22.72 41.51 -14.06
CA ALA A 196 -22.97 40.42 -15.00
C ALA A 196 -21.90 40.40 -16.11
N ALA A 197 -21.58 41.56 -16.69
CA ALA A 197 -20.55 41.67 -17.72
C ALA A 197 -19.14 41.33 -17.19
N LEU A 198 -18.80 41.72 -15.95
CA LEU A 198 -17.51 41.41 -15.33
C LEU A 198 -17.37 39.92 -14.99
N TYR A 199 -18.42 39.29 -14.46
CA TYR A 199 -18.43 37.86 -14.19
C TYR A 199 -18.28 37.04 -15.48
N GLU A 200 -19.02 37.39 -16.54
CA GLU A 200 -18.88 36.74 -17.85
C GLU A 200 -17.45 36.87 -18.42
N GLN A 201 -16.85 38.06 -18.36
CA GLN A 201 -15.45 38.24 -18.81
C GLN A 201 -14.46 37.42 -17.96
N THR A 202 -14.72 37.28 -16.66
CA THR A 202 -13.87 36.51 -15.75
C THR A 202 -13.95 35.02 -16.08
N GLU A 203 -15.16 34.48 -16.23
CA GLU A 203 -15.39 33.09 -16.65
C GLU A 203 -14.74 32.79 -18.00
N ASP A 204 -14.86 33.69 -18.96
CA ASP A 204 -14.24 33.51 -20.28
C ASP A 204 -12.71 33.50 -20.21
N ILE A 205 -12.11 34.31 -19.34
CA ILE A 205 -10.65 34.27 -19.10
C ILE A 205 -10.26 32.95 -18.44
N VAL A 206 -11.03 32.48 -17.45
CA VAL A 206 -10.81 31.17 -16.80
C VAL A 206 -10.86 30.04 -17.83
N ARG A 207 -11.93 29.97 -18.64
CA ARG A 207 -12.06 28.98 -19.71
C ARG A 207 -10.92 29.07 -20.73
N ALA A 208 -10.48 30.29 -21.04
CA ALA A 208 -9.34 30.46 -21.92
C ALA A 208 -8.06 29.90 -21.28
N ILE A 209 -7.77 30.19 -20.00
CA ILE A 209 -6.63 29.62 -19.29
C ILE A 209 -6.70 28.08 -19.30
N ASP A 210 -7.83 27.50 -18.88
CA ASP A 210 -8.00 26.04 -18.82
C ASP A 210 -7.87 25.37 -20.21
N SER A 211 -8.22 26.07 -21.29
CA SER A 211 -8.04 25.54 -22.66
C SER A 211 -6.57 25.47 -23.11
N TYR A 212 -5.68 26.29 -22.51
CA TYR A 212 -4.24 26.26 -22.80
C TYR A 212 -3.50 25.26 -21.91
N PHE A 213 -4.00 25.01 -20.69
CA PHE A 213 -3.39 24.10 -19.72
C PHE A 213 -4.32 22.92 -19.46
N GLU A 214 -4.16 21.84 -20.23
CA GLU A 214 -4.95 20.63 -20.04
C GLU A 214 -4.87 20.12 -18.58
N SER A 215 -6.03 19.76 -18.03
CA SER A 215 -6.13 19.15 -16.70
C SER A 215 -5.69 17.67 -16.71
N GLY A 216 -5.58 17.05 -15.54
CA GLY A 216 -5.34 15.61 -15.42
C GLY A 216 -3.87 15.19 -15.34
N ALA A 217 -2.95 16.12 -15.05
CA ALA A 217 -1.54 15.77 -14.79
C ALA A 217 -1.42 14.68 -13.69
N GLY A 218 -2.19 14.81 -12.61
CA GLY A 218 -2.20 13.82 -11.52
C GLY A 218 -2.76 12.44 -11.91
N GLU A 219 -3.80 12.39 -12.74
CA GLU A 219 -4.39 11.12 -13.20
C GLU A 219 -3.45 10.36 -14.13
N GLU A 220 -2.71 11.08 -15.00
CA GLU A 220 -1.68 10.47 -15.83
C GLU A 220 -0.51 9.96 -14.98
N TYR A 221 -0.09 10.69 -13.96
CA TYR A 221 0.94 10.19 -13.02
C TYR A 221 0.48 8.95 -12.29
N LEU A 222 -0.76 8.91 -11.82
CA LEU A 222 -1.34 7.72 -11.21
C LEU A 222 -1.39 6.57 -12.23
N SER A 223 -1.78 6.83 -13.47
CA SER A 223 -1.77 5.84 -14.54
C SER A 223 -0.36 5.32 -14.85
N ARG A 224 0.65 6.20 -14.96
CA ARG A 224 2.05 5.84 -15.16
C ARG A 224 2.61 5.07 -13.97
N LEU A 225 2.26 5.46 -12.75
CA LEU A 225 2.66 4.76 -11.52
C LEU A 225 2.03 3.36 -11.46
N VAL A 226 0.75 3.24 -11.79
CA VAL A 226 0.05 1.94 -11.88
C VAL A 226 0.72 1.09 -12.96
N LYS A 227 0.99 1.64 -14.14
CA LYS A 227 1.64 0.92 -15.24
C LYS A 227 3.06 0.47 -14.87
N ALA A 228 3.85 1.33 -14.24
CA ALA A 228 5.18 0.99 -13.73
C ALA A 228 5.11 -0.07 -12.62
N SER A 229 4.07 -0.04 -11.78
CA SER A 229 3.80 -1.05 -10.76
C SER A 229 3.40 -2.39 -11.37
N GLU A 230 2.52 -2.40 -12.37
CA GLU A 230 2.16 -3.60 -13.14
C GLU A 230 3.38 -4.22 -13.83
N GLU A 231 4.21 -3.38 -14.44
CA GLU A 231 5.45 -3.81 -15.10
C GLU A 231 6.46 -4.34 -14.08
N SER A 232 6.59 -3.70 -12.91
CA SER A 232 7.42 -4.18 -11.80
C SER A 232 6.91 -5.51 -11.23
N ALA A 233 5.60 -5.69 -11.09
CA ALA A 233 4.99 -6.95 -10.65
C ALA A 233 5.24 -8.07 -11.67
N SER A 234 5.15 -7.75 -12.97
CA SER A 234 5.52 -8.66 -14.05
C SER A 234 7.00 -9.05 -13.99
N GLN A 235 7.90 -8.07 -13.84
CA GLN A 235 9.33 -8.34 -13.69
C GLN A 235 9.65 -9.13 -12.42
N ALA A 236 8.99 -8.85 -11.30
CA ALA A 236 9.13 -9.63 -10.07
C ALA A 236 8.68 -11.09 -10.26
N LYS A 237 7.61 -11.32 -11.03
CA LYS A 237 7.17 -12.67 -11.39
C LYS A 237 8.22 -13.38 -12.27
N ILE A 238 8.77 -12.70 -13.27
CA ILE A 238 9.83 -13.24 -14.13
C ILE A 238 11.07 -13.57 -13.30
N LEU A 239 11.50 -12.67 -12.41
CA LEU A 239 12.63 -12.87 -11.52
C LEU A 239 12.38 -14.05 -10.57
N LYS A 240 11.17 -14.16 -10.01
CA LYS A 240 10.77 -15.30 -9.16
C LYS A 240 10.83 -16.61 -9.94
N ASP A 241 10.30 -16.66 -11.15
CA ASP A 241 10.27 -17.87 -11.97
C ASP A 241 11.70 -18.27 -12.41
N ALA A 242 12.55 -17.30 -12.75
CA ALA A 242 13.98 -17.52 -13.03
C ALA A 242 14.72 -18.04 -11.79
N LEU A 243 14.50 -17.42 -10.62
CA LEU A 243 15.11 -17.84 -9.35
C LEU A 243 14.68 -19.25 -8.95
N VAL A 244 13.39 -19.58 -9.07
CA VAL A 244 12.87 -20.93 -8.77
C VAL A 244 13.44 -21.95 -9.73
N LYS A 245 13.57 -21.62 -11.02
CA LYS A 245 14.18 -22.49 -12.03
C LYS A 245 15.65 -22.74 -11.71
N ASP A 246 16.43 -21.70 -11.44
CA ASP A 246 17.85 -21.81 -11.14
C ASP A 246 18.09 -22.54 -9.82
N MET A 247 17.29 -22.27 -8.78
CA MET A 247 17.37 -23.01 -7.50
C MET A 247 16.99 -24.48 -7.67
N SER A 248 15.95 -24.79 -8.45
CA SER A 248 15.56 -26.18 -8.74
C SER A 248 16.65 -26.92 -9.52
N GLN A 249 17.28 -26.23 -10.47
CA GLN A 249 18.41 -26.77 -11.22
C GLN A 249 19.61 -27.01 -10.29
N LEU A 250 20.02 -26.04 -9.49
CA LEU A 250 21.10 -26.18 -8.49
C LEU A 250 20.82 -27.33 -7.51
N LEU A 251 19.60 -27.46 -7.00
CA LEU A 251 19.22 -28.57 -6.11
C LEU A 251 19.28 -29.91 -6.83
N ARG A 252 18.82 -30.00 -8.08
CA ARG A 252 18.92 -31.23 -8.88
C ARG A 252 20.37 -31.58 -9.19
N GLU A 253 21.20 -30.60 -9.49
CA GLU A 253 22.61 -30.76 -9.84
C GLU A 253 23.44 -31.16 -8.62
N LEU A 254 23.19 -30.54 -7.45
CA LEU A 254 23.75 -30.95 -6.17
C LEU A 254 23.30 -32.37 -5.78
N THR A 255 22.01 -32.70 -5.95
CA THR A 255 21.51 -34.05 -5.64
C THR A 255 22.11 -35.08 -6.59
N ALA A 256 22.20 -34.78 -7.90
CA ALA A 256 22.85 -35.64 -8.88
C ALA A 256 24.34 -35.81 -8.60
N SER A 257 25.04 -34.73 -8.24
CA SER A 257 26.46 -34.77 -7.87
C SER A 257 26.69 -35.57 -6.58
N GLN A 258 25.79 -35.46 -5.60
CA GLN A 258 25.87 -36.20 -4.35
C GLN A 258 25.56 -37.69 -4.55
N ILE A 259 24.60 -38.02 -5.43
CA ILE A 259 24.34 -39.41 -5.86
C ILE A 259 25.50 -39.96 -6.67
N ALA A 260 26.10 -39.18 -7.57
CA ALA A 260 27.28 -39.59 -8.34
C ALA A 260 28.48 -39.85 -7.43
N ALA A 261 28.74 -38.96 -6.46
CA ALA A 261 29.78 -39.14 -5.46
C ALA A 261 29.50 -40.37 -4.56
N ALA A 262 28.25 -40.58 -4.14
CA ALA A 262 27.86 -41.77 -3.39
C ALA A 262 27.99 -43.05 -4.22
N LYS A 263 27.70 -43.00 -5.52
CA LYS A 263 27.87 -44.12 -6.45
C LYS A 263 29.36 -44.41 -6.69
N GLU A 264 30.20 -43.40 -6.88
CA GLU A 264 31.64 -43.56 -7.03
C GLU A 264 32.28 -44.12 -5.75
N GLN A 265 31.83 -43.67 -4.59
CA GLN A 265 32.29 -44.20 -3.30
C GLN A 265 31.81 -45.65 -3.08
N GLN A 266 30.63 -45.99 -3.57
CA GLN A 266 30.07 -47.35 -3.54
C GLN A 266 30.73 -48.28 -4.57
N ASP A 267 31.08 -47.79 -5.76
CA ASP A 267 31.85 -48.51 -6.78
C ASP A 267 33.30 -48.68 -6.33
N ALA A 268 33.89 -47.70 -5.65
CA ALA A 268 35.20 -47.82 -5.01
C ALA A 268 35.18 -48.86 -3.88
N LEU A 269 34.12 -48.88 -3.07
CA LEU A 269 33.91 -49.89 -2.03
C LEU A 269 33.67 -51.29 -2.64
N ALA A 270 32.89 -51.40 -3.71
CA ALA A 270 32.65 -52.65 -4.43
C ALA A 270 33.93 -53.16 -5.12
N SER A 271 34.74 -52.26 -5.68
CA SER A 271 36.03 -52.61 -6.27
C SER A 271 37.01 -53.07 -5.20
N ARG A 272 37.03 -52.40 -4.03
CA ARG A 272 37.81 -52.83 -2.87
C ARG A 272 37.36 -54.19 -2.37
N LEU A 273 36.06 -54.41 -2.19
CA LEU A 273 35.52 -55.72 -1.80
C LEU A 273 35.84 -56.81 -2.84
N THR A 274 35.79 -56.49 -4.13
CA THR A 274 36.11 -57.44 -5.21
C THR A 274 37.62 -57.71 -5.29
N SER A 275 38.47 -56.70 -5.08
CA SER A 275 39.93 -56.88 -5.03
C SER A 275 40.33 -57.67 -3.79
N THR A 276 39.74 -57.37 -2.63
CA THR A 276 39.99 -58.12 -1.39
C THR A 276 39.44 -59.55 -1.49
N ALA A 277 38.29 -59.77 -2.13
CA ALA A 277 37.77 -61.12 -2.40
C ALA A 277 38.63 -61.90 -3.40
N LYS A 278 39.18 -61.25 -4.44
CA LYS A 278 40.13 -61.88 -5.37
C LYS A 278 41.46 -62.19 -4.69
N GLU A 279 41.98 -61.28 -3.88
CA GLU A 279 43.21 -61.46 -3.12
C GLU A 279 43.05 -62.58 -2.08
N GLN A 280 41.89 -62.66 -1.41
CA GLN A 280 41.54 -63.74 -0.49
C GLN A 280 41.28 -65.08 -1.20
N ALA A 281 40.75 -65.07 -2.42
CA ALA A 281 40.59 -66.27 -3.25
C ALA A 281 41.93 -66.79 -3.81
N GLU A 282 42.86 -65.89 -4.15
CA GLU A 282 44.21 -66.25 -4.61
C GLU A 282 45.07 -66.76 -3.45
N LEU A 283 44.97 -66.12 -2.27
CA LEU A 283 45.54 -66.61 -1.02
C LEU A 283 44.95 -67.98 -0.64
N SER A 284 43.63 -68.20 -0.83
CA SER A 284 43.01 -69.52 -0.58
C SER A 284 43.43 -70.60 -1.61
N ARG A 285 43.78 -70.23 -2.85
CA ARG A 285 44.34 -71.18 -3.84
C ARG A 285 45.79 -71.55 -3.51
N GLN A 286 46.60 -70.58 -3.10
CA GLN A 286 47.97 -70.84 -2.65
C GLN A 286 47.98 -71.64 -1.35
N ASP A 287 47.08 -71.33 -0.41
CA ASP A 287 46.93 -72.05 0.85
C ASP A 287 46.45 -73.49 0.60
N ASN A 288 45.49 -73.73 -0.31
CA ASN A 288 45.09 -75.09 -0.69
C ASN A 288 46.18 -75.89 -1.44
N GLN A 289 47.05 -75.22 -2.22
CA GLN A 289 48.20 -75.90 -2.85
C GLN A 289 49.30 -76.22 -1.83
N ALA A 290 49.56 -75.31 -0.87
CA ALA A 290 50.49 -75.52 0.23
C ALA A 290 49.97 -76.58 1.22
N LEU A 291 48.66 -76.60 1.50
CA LEU A 291 47.98 -77.61 2.31
C LEU A 291 48.00 -78.96 1.60
N GLY A 292 47.77 -79.01 0.28
CA GLY A 292 47.89 -80.24 -0.52
C GLY A 292 49.31 -80.81 -0.52
N ALA A 293 50.33 -79.96 -0.63
CA ALA A 293 51.73 -80.36 -0.52
C ALA A 293 52.08 -80.82 0.90
N THR A 294 51.64 -80.11 1.94
CA THR A 294 51.89 -80.43 3.35
C THR A 294 51.15 -81.70 3.79
N ILE A 295 49.93 -81.94 3.28
CA ILE A 295 49.18 -83.18 3.50
C ILE A 295 49.84 -84.34 2.75
N ALA A 296 50.29 -84.17 1.51
CA ALA A 296 51.01 -85.22 0.78
C ALA A 296 52.36 -85.57 1.43
N GLU A 297 53.10 -84.56 1.90
CA GLU A 297 54.39 -84.72 2.61
C GLU A 297 54.18 -85.37 3.99
N SER A 298 53.16 -84.95 4.75
CA SER A 298 52.83 -85.52 6.06
C SER A 298 52.25 -86.93 5.97
N ILE A 299 51.44 -87.26 4.95
CA ILE A 299 50.96 -88.61 4.67
C ILE A 299 52.14 -89.51 4.28
N LYS A 300 53.06 -89.01 3.44
CA LYS A 300 54.29 -89.75 3.08
C LYS A 300 55.15 -90.02 4.32
N LEU A 301 55.50 -89.00 5.11
CA LEU A 301 56.28 -89.15 6.34
C LEU A 301 55.58 -89.96 7.44
N SER A 302 54.26 -89.86 7.56
CA SER A 302 53.47 -90.55 8.59
C SER A 302 53.15 -92.01 8.26
N LEU A 303 53.12 -92.39 6.98
CA LEU A 303 52.83 -93.77 6.56
C LEU A 303 54.07 -94.54 6.09
N GLU A 304 55.15 -93.88 5.68
CA GLU A 304 56.37 -94.54 5.21
C GLU A 304 57.06 -95.36 6.32
N GLY A 305 57.17 -94.81 7.54
CA GLY A 305 57.71 -95.54 8.70
C GLY A 305 56.88 -96.78 9.07
N PRO A 306 55.59 -96.61 9.41
CA PRO A 306 54.72 -97.73 9.79
C PRO A 306 54.54 -98.77 8.67
N MET A 307 54.51 -98.38 7.39
CA MET A 307 54.42 -99.34 6.28
C MET A 307 55.69 -100.15 6.08
N LYS A 308 56.87 -99.53 6.32
CA LYS A 308 58.16 -100.23 6.27
C LYS A 308 58.32 -101.18 7.45
N ASP A 309 57.89 -100.76 8.64
CA ASP A 309 57.83 -101.60 9.83
C ASP A 309 56.85 -102.77 9.65
N ILE A 310 55.66 -102.53 9.07
CA ILE A 310 54.69 -103.59 8.74
C ILE A 310 55.25 -104.55 7.67
N ALA A 311 55.96 -104.05 6.65
CA ALA A 311 56.57 -104.88 5.61
C ALA A 311 57.72 -105.76 6.14
N GLU A 312 58.55 -105.24 7.05
CA GLU A 312 59.56 -106.05 7.78
C GLU A 312 58.90 -107.04 8.72
N THR A 313 57.81 -106.66 9.39
CA THR A 313 57.06 -107.53 10.31
C THR A 313 56.36 -108.68 9.59
N VAL A 314 55.79 -108.45 8.40
CA VAL A 314 55.17 -109.51 7.56
C VAL A 314 56.22 -110.45 6.99
N LYS A 315 57.44 -109.97 6.75
CA LYS A 315 58.59 -110.80 6.34
C LYS A 315 59.15 -111.64 7.49
N ALA A 316 59.05 -111.16 8.73
CA ALA A 316 59.49 -111.86 9.94
C ALA A 316 58.41 -112.80 10.55
N ALA A 317 57.12 -112.53 10.33
CA ALA A 317 56.00 -113.29 10.90
C ALA A 317 55.64 -114.59 10.15
N SER A 318 56.42 -115.00 9.15
CA SER A 318 56.23 -116.26 8.40
C SER A 318 56.71 -117.51 9.16
N GLY A 319 57.12 -117.40 10.43
CA GLY A 319 57.59 -118.53 11.24
C GLY A 319 57.36 -118.35 12.73
N ASP A 320 56.17 -118.75 13.20
CA ASP A 320 55.82 -119.29 14.53
C ASP A 320 56.24 -118.51 15.81
N GLN A 321 55.28 -117.79 16.44
CA GLN A 321 54.94 -117.80 17.89
C GLN A 321 54.02 -116.63 18.29
N SER A 322 52.85 -116.94 18.86
CA SER A 322 51.70 -116.06 19.09
C SER A 322 51.72 -115.19 20.36
N SER A 323 52.87 -114.91 20.97
CA SER A 323 52.95 -114.09 22.21
C SER A 323 53.54 -112.68 22.00
N THR A 324 54.25 -112.44 20.89
CA THR A 324 54.88 -111.15 20.57
C THR A 324 53.90 -110.15 19.96
N ALA A 325 52.86 -110.63 19.27
CA ALA A 325 51.87 -109.78 18.59
C ALA A 325 51.05 -108.89 19.54
N SER A 326 50.74 -109.36 20.75
CA SER A 326 49.92 -108.60 21.71
C SER A 326 50.68 -107.42 22.32
N ARG A 327 51.99 -107.59 22.59
CA ARG A 327 52.85 -106.54 23.14
C ARG A 327 53.19 -105.47 22.09
N MET A 328 53.34 -105.87 20.83
CA MET A 328 53.57 -104.93 19.70
C MET A 328 52.31 -104.14 19.31
N LEU A 329 51.11 -104.74 19.39
CA LEU A 329 49.86 -104.00 19.18
C LEU A 329 49.66 -102.91 20.24
N GLN A 330 50.12 -103.14 21.46
CA GLN A 330 50.06 -102.15 22.54
C GLN A 330 51.03 -100.98 22.31
N ASP A 331 52.23 -101.22 21.77
CA ASP A 331 53.17 -100.16 21.37
C ASP A 331 52.67 -99.35 20.15
N VAL A 332 52.06 -100.01 19.17
CA VAL A 332 51.44 -99.34 18.01
C VAL A 332 50.25 -98.49 18.45
N MET A 333 49.41 -98.97 19.37
CA MET A 333 48.29 -98.18 19.92
C MET A 333 48.75 -97.02 20.80
N THR A 334 49.86 -97.16 21.53
CA THR A 334 50.42 -96.07 22.34
C THR A 334 51.04 -94.98 21.44
N SER A 335 51.83 -95.37 20.43
CA SER A 335 52.39 -94.46 19.42
C SER A 335 51.30 -93.75 18.61
N PHE A 336 50.22 -94.45 18.26
CA PHE A 336 49.08 -93.89 17.55
C PHE A 336 48.25 -92.92 18.41
N SER A 337 48.02 -93.24 19.68
CA SER A 337 47.32 -92.38 20.64
C SER A 337 48.10 -91.09 20.92
N GLN A 338 49.43 -91.18 21.02
CA GLN A 338 50.30 -90.03 21.23
C GLN A 338 50.36 -89.11 19.98
N ARG A 339 50.41 -89.69 18.77
CA ARG A 339 50.28 -88.92 17.51
C ARG A 339 48.91 -88.28 17.33
N LEU A 340 47.83 -88.97 17.73
CA LEU A 340 46.48 -88.41 17.74
C LEU A 340 46.35 -87.23 18.71
N ASN A 341 46.94 -87.34 19.90
CA ASN A 341 46.92 -86.26 20.89
C ASN A 341 47.73 -85.03 20.45
N ASP A 342 48.86 -85.22 19.75
CA ASP A 342 49.65 -84.11 19.16
C ASP A 342 48.93 -83.43 17.99
N LEU A 343 48.23 -84.20 17.13
CA LEU A 343 47.41 -83.66 16.03
C LEU A 343 46.23 -82.82 16.56
N PHE A 344 45.56 -83.27 17.62
CA PHE A 344 44.49 -82.48 18.23
C PHE A 344 45.00 -81.29 19.06
N GLY A 345 46.16 -81.42 19.71
CA GLY A 345 46.80 -80.34 20.48
C GLY A 345 47.19 -79.14 19.61
N GLY A 346 47.78 -79.38 18.43
CA GLY A 346 48.16 -78.32 17.48
C GLY A 346 46.96 -77.65 16.79
N GLN A 347 45.88 -78.40 16.54
CA GLN A 347 44.72 -77.91 15.80
C GLN A 347 43.75 -77.09 16.69
N ILE A 348 43.67 -77.40 17.99
CA ILE A 348 42.92 -76.60 18.97
C ILE A 348 43.59 -75.24 19.25
N SER A 349 44.92 -75.18 19.23
CA SER A 349 45.67 -73.91 19.34
C SER A 349 45.38 -72.97 18.15
N GLY A 350 45.37 -73.50 16.92
CA GLY A 350 45.06 -72.70 15.73
C GLY A 350 43.62 -72.20 15.68
N LEU A 351 42.66 -72.99 16.19
CA LEU A 351 41.26 -72.57 16.35
C LEU A 351 41.11 -71.48 17.42
N SER A 352 41.88 -71.55 18.51
CA SER A 352 41.90 -70.51 19.54
C SER A 352 42.48 -69.18 19.00
N ASP A 353 43.55 -69.23 18.21
CA ASP A 353 44.15 -68.04 17.59
C ASP A 353 43.21 -67.38 16.56
N LEU A 354 42.55 -68.16 15.72
CA LEU A 354 41.55 -67.64 14.77
C LEU A 354 40.35 -67.02 15.48
N ASN A 355 39.88 -67.63 16.56
CA ASN A 355 38.77 -67.08 17.35
C ASN A 355 39.19 -65.80 18.08
N GLN A 356 40.43 -65.73 18.56
CA GLN A 356 40.99 -64.52 19.20
C GLN A 356 41.22 -63.40 18.17
N GLN A 357 41.64 -63.73 16.95
CA GLN A 357 41.83 -62.77 15.85
C GLN A 357 40.49 -62.23 15.33
N THR A 358 39.46 -63.07 15.30
CA THR A 358 38.08 -62.67 14.97
C THR A 358 37.50 -61.75 16.04
N ALA A 359 37.73 -62.07 17.32
CA ALA A 359 37.32 -61.22 18.43
C ALA A 359 38.01 -59.84 18.38
N ARG A 360 39.32 -59.78 18.06
CA ARG A 360 40.05 -58.51 17.87
C ARG A 360 39.49 -57.69 16.70
N SER A 361 39.19 -58.33 15.56
CA SER A 361 38.64 -57.63 14.40
C SER A 361 37.24 -57.07 14.66
N MET A 362 36.41 -57.81 15.40
CA MET A 362 35.11 -57.32 15.89
C MET A 362 35.27 -56.16 16.89
N GLN A 363 36.28 -56.23 17.77
CA GLN A 363 36.61 -55.15 18.70
C GLN A 363 37.00 -53.86 17.95
N ASP A 364 37.83 -53.97 16.92
CA ASP A 364 38.26 -52.82 16.10
C ASP A 364 37.10 -52.18 15.33
N ALA A 365 36.17 -52.99 14.80
CA ALA A 365 34.96 -52.49 14.15
C ALA A 365 34.05 -51.71 15.12
N VAL A 366 33.90 -52.20 16.35
CA VAL A 366 33.16 -51.52 17.42
C VAL A 366 33.86 -50.22 17.83
N THR A 367 35.19 -50.22 17.98
CA THR A 367 35.96 -49.00 18.27
C THR A 367 35.79 -47.95 17.19
N THR A 368 35.81 -48.35 15.92
CA THR A 368 35.63 -47.44 14.78
C THR A 368 34.23 -46.82 14.77
N LEU A 369 33.18 -47.60 15.08
CA LEU A 369 31.82 -47.10 15.26
C LEU A 369 31.71 -46.13 16.44
N GLN A 370 32.35 -46.46 17.57
CA GLN A 370 32.41 -45.58 18.75
C GLN A 370 33.07 -44.24 18.42
N THR A 371 34.16 -44.25 17.64
CA THR A 371 34.84 -43.03 17.18
C THR A 371 33.97 -42.19 16.24
N LEU A 372 33.18 -42.84 15.37
CA LEU A 372 32.27 -42.13 14.46
C LEU A 372 31.15 -41.42 15.22
N VAL A 373 30.58 -42.07 16.25
CA VAL A 373 29.57 -41.46 17.14
C VAL A 373 30.17 -40.32 17.96
N SER A 374 31.36 -40.52 18.53
CA SER A 374 32.06 -39.49 19.30
C SER A 374 32.38 -38.25 18.45
N ASN A 375 32.82 -38.42 17.20
CA ASN A 375 33.07 -37.29 16.29
C ASN A 375 31.79 -36.52 15.91
N ILE A 376 30.64 -37.21 15.82
CA ILE A 376 29.33 -36.59 15.57
C ILE A 376 28.88 -35.79 16.80
N GLU A 377 29.06 -36.34 18.00
CA GLU A 377 28.74 -35.68 19.26
C GLU A 377 29.60 -34.41 19.47
N ASP A 378 30.92 -34.52 19.25
CA ASP A 378 31.87 -33.41 19.29
C ASP A 378 31.54 -32.30 18.26
N SER A 379 31.12 -32.68 17.05
CA SER A 379 30.72 -31.72 16.02
C SER A 379 29.41 -31.00 16.37
N SER A 380 28.46 -31.72 16.98
CA SER A 380 27.19 -31.17 17.44
C SER A 380 27.39 -30.19 18.61
N GLN A 381 28.26 -30.56 19.54
CA GLN A 381 28.57 -29.76 20.72
C GLN A 381 29.35 -28.49 20.34
N ARG A 382 30.34 -28.57 19.45
CA ARG A 382 31.03 -27.38 18.91
C ARG A 382 30.11 -26.44 18.15
N SER A 383 29.15 -26.96 17.40
CA SER A 383 28.17 -26.12 16.69
C SER A 383 27.26 -25.38 17.67
N THR A 384 26.91 -26.01 18.79
CA THR A 384 26.06 -25.42 19.84
C THR A 384 26.82 -24.37 20.66
N ASP A 385 28.07 -24.66 21.04
CA ASP A 385 28.94 -23.69 21.72
C ASP A 385 29.21 -22.47 20.84
N THR A 386 29.48 -22.67 19.55
CA THR A 386 29.70 -21.55 18.61
C THR A 386 28.46 -20.66 18.51
N MET A 387 27.26 -21.25 18.52
CA MET A 387 26.00 -20.51 18.51
C MET A 387 25.81 -19.73 19.83
N ALA A 388 26.12 -20.34 20.97
CA ALA A 388 26.03 -19.69 22.28
C ALA A 388 27.02 -18.51 22.40
N THR A 389 28.26 -18.67 21.93
CA THR A 389 29.26 -17.59 21.91
C THR A 389 28.81 -16.43 21.02
N ARG A 390 28.30 -16.71 19.81
CA ARG A 390 27.79 -15.68 18.89
C ARG A 390 26.60 -14.91 19.48
N MET A 391 25.75 -15.59 20.23
CA MET A 391 24.58 -15.00 20.87
C MET A 391 24.98 -14.15 22.09
N ALA A 392 25.98 -14.59 22.86
CA ALA A 392 26.56 -13.79 23.95
C ALA A 392 27.25 -12.52 23.42
N GLU A 393 28.06 -12.62 22.35
CA GLU A 393 28.71 -11.47 21.70
C GLU A 393 27.68 -10.47 21.12
N ALA A 394 26.54 -10.95 20.63
CA ALA A 394 25.47 -10.09 20.12
C ALA A 394 24.77 -9.32 21.25
N ILE A 395 24.55 -9.96 22.39
CA ILE A 395 23.95 -9.34 23.58
C ILE A 395 24.92 -8.30 24.18
N GLU A 396 26.20 -8.62 24.32
CA GLU A 396 27.23 -7.69 24.79
C GLU A 396 27.37 -6.46 23.88
N LYS A 397 27.33 -6.67 22.55
CA LYS A 397 27.30 -5.55 21.58
C LYS A 397 26.02 -4.73 21.66
N MET A 398 24.88 -5.34 22.00
CA MET A 398 23.63 -4.61 22.23
C MET A 398 23.69 -3.76 23.50
N GLU A 399 24.27 -4.29 24.57
CA GLU A 399 24.42 -3.59 25.85
C GLU A 399 25.36 -2.38 25.72
N LEU A 400 26.53 -2.57 25.08
CA LEU A 400 27.45 -1.47 24.74
C LEU A 400 26.81 -0.40 23.86
N ARG A 401 25.94 -0.82 22.92
CA ARG A 401 25.22 0.12 22.04
C ARG A 401 24.13 0.88 22.80
N GLN A 402 23.44 0.23 23.75
CA GLN A 402 22.42 0.86 24.58
C GLN A 402 23.02 1.89 25.54
N GLU A 403 24.19 1.61 26.11
CA GLU A 403 24.95 2.55 26.95
C GLU A 403 25.42 3.77 26.14
N SER A 404 25.92 3.55 24.92
CA SER A 404 26.27 4.63 23.98
C SER A 404 25.05 5.50 23.60
N ILE A 405 23.89 4.89 23.35
CA ILE A 405 22.65 5.63 23.04
C ILE A 405 22.22 6.54 24.21
N ASN A 406 22.38 6.06 25.45
CA ASN A 406 22.05 6.85 26.63
C ASN A 406 23.04 8.02 26.85
N ALA A 407 24.33 7.80 26.58
CA ALA A 407 25.35 8.86 26.63
C ALA A 407 25.08 9.94 25.57
N THR A 408 24.82 9.55 24.32
CA THR A 408 24.54 10.49 23.22
C THR A 408 23.21 11.24 23.44
N SER A 409 22.21 10.61 24.06
CA SER A 409 20.95 11.28 24.39
C SER A 409 21.13 12.37 25.45
N THR A 410 22.05 12.18 26.40
CA THR A 410 22.37 13.19 27.43
C THR A 410 23.13 14.36 26.80
N GLU A 411 24.11 14.08 25.95
CA GLU A 411 24.86 15.10 25.21
C GLU A 411 23.96 15.93 24.28
N PHE A 412 23.01 15.28 23.61
CA PHE A 412 22.03 15.96 22.75
C PHE A 412 21.12 16.91 23.53
N ILE A 413 20.71 16.55 24.75
CA ILE A 413 19.90 17.41 25.63
C ILE A 413 20.72 18.63 26.08
N ASP A 414 22.01 18.47 26.36
CA ASP A 414 22.90 19.58 26.69
C ASP A 414 23.13 20.51 25.48
N GLN A 415 23.27 19.96 24.27
CA GLN A 415 23.37 20.76 23.04
C GLN A 415 22.10 21.56 22.77
N ILE A 416 20.91 20.99 23.02
CA ILE A 416 19.63 21.73 22.91
C ILE A 416 19.59 22.86 23.93
N ARG A 417 19.97 22.62 25.19
CA ARG A 417 20.01 23.68 26.23
C ARG A 417 20.97 24.80 25.84
N GLN A 418 22.13 24.47 25.29
CA GLN A 418 23.12 25.45 24.84
C GLN A 418 22.64 26.23 23.62
N LEU A 419 21.96 25.59 22.66
CA LEU A 419 21.40 26.24 21.49
C LEU A 419 20.31 27.25 21.87
N VAL A 420 19.44 26.88 22.83
CA VAL A 420 18.39 27.79 23.35
C VAL A 420 19.00 28.99 24.06
N ALA A 421 20.04 28.79 24.88
CA ALA A 421 20.74 29.90 25.57
C ALA A 421 21.45 30.86 24.59
N THR A 422 22.07 30.30 23.55
CA THR A 422 22.78 31.08 22.51
C THR A 422 21.78 31.84 21.63
N SER A 423 20.69 31.20 21.24
CA SER A 423 19.62 31.82 20.43
C SER A 423 18.92 32.97 21.17
N GLN A 424 18.71 32.83 22.49
CA GLN A 424 18.12 33.89 23.31
C GLN A 424 19.03 35.12 23.43
N THR A 425 20.35 34.90 23.51
CA THR A 425 21.36 35.97 23.55
C THR A 425 21.52 36.64 22.18
N GLU A 426 21.53 35.86 21.11
CA GLU A 426 21.63 36.39 19.75
C GLU A 426 20.40 37.21 19.36
N THR A 427 19.20 36.76 19.75
CA THR A 427 17.95 37.50 19.54
C THR A 427 17.96 38.85 20.27
N SER A 428 18.46 38.88 21.50
CA SER A 428 18.63 40.12 22.28
C SER A 428 19.59 41.10 21.59
N ASN A 429 20.74 40.59 21.13
CA ASN A 429 21.72 41.40 20.41
C ASN A 429 21.19 41.92 19.06
N LYS A 430 20.38 41.12 18.35
CA LYS A 430 19.74 41.53 17.08
C LYS A 430 18.67 42.59 17.32
N LEU A 431 17.88 42.48 18.38
CA LEU A 431 16.92 43.50 18.79
C LEU A 431 17.62 44.81 19.16
N GLN A 432 18.71 44.74 19.91
CA GLN A 432 19.52 45.92 20.27
C GLN A 432 20.10 46.60 19.02
N SER A 433 20.67 45.83 18.09
CA SER A 433 21.21 46.36 16.83
C SER A 433 20.12 46.96 15.92
N THR A 434 18.92 46.38 15.94
CA THR A 434 17.77 46.92 15.17
C THR A 434 17.31 48.26 15.73
N LEU A 435 17.29 48.40 17.06
CA LEU A 435 16.99 49.66 17.74
C LEU A 435 18.06 50.74 17.46
N ASP A 436 19.33 50.34 17.43
CA ASP A 436 20.46 51.25 17.13
C ASP A 436 20.40 51.76 15.68
N ASN A 437 20.16 50.85 14.72
CA ASN A 437 19.99 51.19 13.31
C ASN A 437 18.76 52.10 13.08
N MET A 438 17.65 51.86 13.78
CA MET A 438 16.49 52.76 13.74
C MET A 438 16.82 54.15 14.29
N GLY A 439 17.63 54.23 15.36
CA GLY A 439 18.14 55.48 15.91
C GLY A 439 18.96 56.28 14.90
N THR A 440 19.90 55.62 14.21
CA THR A 440 20.74 56.25 13.17
C THR A 440 19.92 56.69 11.96
N GLN A 441 18.88 55.92 11.59
CA GLN A 441 18.00 56.27 10.48
C GLN A 441 17.21 57.56 10.75
N VAL A 442 16.74 57.75 11.99
CA VAL A 442 16.02 58.95 12.43
C VAL A 442 16.95 60.16 12.48
N GLU A 443 18.18 59.98 12.96
CA GLU A 443 19.21 61.04 12.97
C GLU A 443 19.59 61.49 11.54
N THR A 444 19.74 60.54 10.62
CA THR A 444 20.00 60.81 9.20
C THR A 444 18.85 61.58 8.53
N MET A 445 17.61 61.29 8.94
CA MET A 445 16.41 61.94 8.39
C MET A 445 16.28 63.40 8.88
N LEU A 446 16.65 63.67 10.15
CA LEU A 446 16.77 65.05 10.66
C LEU A 446 17.91 65.83 9.99
N GLY A 447 19.04 65.18 9.70
CA GLY A 447 20.16 65.79 8.96
C GLY A 447 19.77 66.26 7.55
N LYS A 448 19.05 65.42 6.79
CA LYS A 448 18.57 65.76 5.44
C LYS A 448 17.58 66.93 5.42
N LEU A 449 16.77 67.08 6.46
CA LEU A 449 15.85 68.21 6.62
C LEU A 449 16.60 69.53 6.83
N ASN A 450 17.71 69.51 7.56
CA ASN A 450 18.58 70.67 7.77
C ASN A 450 19.33 71.07 6.49
N ASP A 451 19.83 70.10 5.71
CA ASP A 451 20.51 70.35 4.44
C ASP A 451 19.58 70.94 3.37
N THR A 452 18.32 70.48 3.34
CA THR A 452 17.31 70.99 2.40
C THR A 452 16.99 72.47 2.64
N GLN A 453 17.04 72.92 3.89
CA GLN A 453 16.80 74.34 4.24
C GLN A 453 17.96 75.24 3.78
N LYS A 454 19.19 74.73 3.82
CA LYS A 454 20.40 75.46 3.38
C LYS A 454 20.47 75.58 1.85
N GLN A 455 20.11 74.52 1.13
CA GLN A 455 20.15 74.46 -0.34
C GLN A 455 19.20 75.47 -1.02
N VAL A 456 18.09 75.83 -0.37
CA VAL A 456 17.14 76.82 -0.90
C VAL A 456 17.68 78.26 -0.80
N PHE A 457 18.55 78.54 0.18
CA PHE A 457 19.15 79.86 0.37
C PHE A 457 20.25 80.14 -0.67
N ASP A 458 21.10 79.15 -0.96
CA ASP A 458 22.22 79.29 -1.90
C ASP A 458 21.77 79.41 -3.37
N SER A 459 20.65 78.76 -3.73
CA SER A 459 20.07 78.79 -5.09
C SER A 459 19.58 80.19 -5.50
N ASN A 460 19.13 81.01 -4.54
CA ASN A 460 18.57 82.33 -4.83
C ASN A 460 19.66 83.38 -5.11
N GLN A 461 20.88 83.19 -4.59
CA GLN A 461 22.03 84.08 -4.79
C GLN A 461 22.75 83.82 -6.13
N ALA A 462 22.77 82.57 -6.61
CA ALA A 462 23.43 82.18 -7.86
C ALA A 462 22.76 82.75 -9.13
N ARG A 463 21.48 83.15 -9.05
CA ARG A 463 20.72 83.65 -10.20
C ARG A 463 21.07 85.10 -10.59
N GLU A 464 21.51 85.91 -9.64
CA GLU A 464 21.88 87.32 -9.89
C GLU A 464 23.28 87.47 -10.52
N GLN A 465 24.21 86.59 -10.17
CA GLN A 465 25.61 86.66 -10.65
C GLN A 465 25.76 86.22 -12.12
N ALA A 466 24.97 85.24 -12.56
CA ALA A 466 25.08 84.61 -13.89
C ALA A 466 24.73 85.54 -15.08
N MET A 467 24.08 86.69 -14.82
CA MET A 467 23.70 87.64 -15.87
C MET A 467 24.86 88.60 -16.23
N SER A 468 25.81 88.82 -15.31
CA SER A 468 26.91 89.79 -15.51
C SER A 468 28.10 89.21 -16.28
N ASP A 469 28.41 87.93 -16.08
CA ASP A 469 29.66 87.33 -16.58
C ASP A 469 29.61 86.91 -18.07
N ARG A 470 28.40 86.74 -18.62
CA ARG A 470 28.18 86.21 -19.97
C ARG A 470 28.64 87.16 -21.09
N SER A 471 28.78 88.45 -20.79
CA SER A 471 29.20 89.48 -21.77
C SER A 471 30.72 89.59 -21.92
N SER A 472 31.50 89.16 -20.92
CA SER A 472 32.97 89.27 -20.91
C SER A 472 33.67 88.05 -21.55
N GLN A 473 33.00 86.89 -21.56
CA GLN A 473 33.61 85.60 -21.90
C GLN A 473 33.85 85.34 -23.40
N VAL A 474 33.19 86.05 -24.31
CA VAL A 474 33.24 85.72 -25.75
C VAL A 474 34.56 86.13 -26.41
N VAL A 475 35.20 87.21 -25.94
CA VAL A 475 36.43 87.74 -26.57
C VAL A 475 37.69 87.05 -26.06
N SER A 476 37.67 86.51 -24.84
CA SER A 476 38.83 85.81 -24.24
C SER A 476 38.96 84.33 -24.67
N ALA A 477 37.89 83.72 -25.19
CA ALA A 477 37.83 82.29 -25.48
C ALA A 477 38.64 81.87 -26.72
N MET A 478 38.92 82.79 -27.65
CA MET A 478 39.54 82.43 -28.93
C MET A 478 41.08 82.32 -28.86
N SER A 479 41.73 83.05 -27.94
CA SER A 479 43.19 82.97 -27.76
C SER A 479 43.62 81.87 -26.78
N ALA A 480 42.76 81.44 -25.86
CA ALA A 480 43.07 80.37 -24.90
C ALA A 480 42.97 78.95 -25.48
N SER A 481 42.24 78.77 -26.59
CA SER A 481 41.97 77.44 -27.17
C SER A 481 43.22 76.76 -27.73
N VAL A 482 44.29 77.49 -28.07
CA VAL A 482 45.54 76.91 -28.63
C VAL A 482 46.51 76.49 -27.51
N GLU A 483 46.52 77.21 -26.39
CA GLU A 483 47.28 76.84 -25.19
C GLU A 483 46.67 75.60 -24.48
N SER A 484 45.34 75.47 -24.54
CA SER A 484 44.56 74.39 -23.92
C SER A 484 44.89 73.00 -24.48
N VAL A 485 45.15 72.87 -25.79
CA VAL A 485 45.39 71.56 -26.44
C VAL A 485 46.70 70.92 -25.96
N ILE A 486 47.72 71.72 -25.64
CA ILE A 486 49.01 71.21 -25.11
C ILE A 486 48.89 70.83 -23.62
N GLY A 487 48.01 71.52 -22.87
CA GLY A 487 47.66 71.17 -21.49
C GLY A 487 46.81 69.89 -21.39
N GLU A 488 45.83 69.72 -22.28
CA GLU A 488 44.94 68.55 -22.33
C GLU A 488 45.72 67.25 -22.58
N LEU A 489 46.74 67.27 -23.42
CA LEU A 489 47.59 66.11 -23.71
C LEU A 489 48.38 65.63 -22.48
N ASN A 490 48.89 66.54 -21.66
CA ASN A 490 49.59 66.20 -20.42
C ASN A 490 48.63 65.71 -19.31
N SER A 491 47.42 66.28 -19.24
CA SER A 491 46.36 65.80 -18.34
C SER A 491 45.89 64.40 -18.72
N ALA A 492 45.71 64.11 -20.02
CA ALA A 492 45.28 62.79 -20.50
C ALA A 492 46.28 61.67 -20.09
N ILE A 493 47.59 61.95 -20.12
CA ILE A 493 48.61 60.98 -19.68
C ILE A 493 48.53 60.72 -18.16
N SER A 494 48.29 61.76 -17.35
CA SER A 494 48.05 61.60 -15.90
C SER A 494 46.74 60.85 -15.60
N GLU A 495 45.72 61.02 -16.44
CA GLU A 495 44.41 60.40 -16.29
C GLU A 495 44.44 58.91 -16.66
N ILE A 496 45.23 58.54 -17.67
CA ILE A 496 45.54 57.14 -18.00
C ILE A 496 46.28 56.47 -16.83
N ALA A 497 47.28 57.13 -16.23
CA ALA A 497 47.99 56.58 -15.07
C ALA A 497 47.07 56.36 -13.86
N ARG A 498 46.16 57.31 -13.57
CA ARG A 498 45.13 57.14 -12.52
C ARG A 498 44.14 56.03 -12.86
N SER A 499 43.75 55.90 -14.12
CA SER A 499 42.83 54.85 -14.57
C SER A 499 43.44 53.45 -14.40
N VAL A 500 44.73 53.28 -14.67
CA VAL A 500 45.46 52.02 -14.43
C VAL A 500 45.56 51.71 -12.93
N SER A 501 45.81 52.72 -12.08
CA SER A 501 45.78 52.56 -10.63
C SER A 501 44.39 52.18 -10.11
N SER A 502 43.33 52.80 -10.65
CA SER A 502 41.94 52.50 -10.29
C SER A 502 41.55 51.09 -10.74
N LEU A 503 41.92 50.70 -11.96
CA LEU A 503 41.74 49.33 -12.47
C LEU A 503 42.43 48.32 -11.56
N THR A 504 43.67 48.55 -11.15
CA THR A 504 44.40 47.66 -10.24
C THR A 504 43.68 47.51 -8.89
N GLN A 505 43.18 48.61 -8.33
CA GLN A 505 42.46 48.60 -7.05
C GLN A 505 41.08 47.93 -7.17
N VAL A 506 40.35 48.15 -8.25
CA VAL A 506 39.07 47.49 -8.54
C VAL A 506 39.28 46.00 -8.79
N THR A 507 40.33 45.61 -9.51
CA THR A 507 40.69 44.21 -9.73
C THR A 507 41.04 43.52 -8.41
N SER A 508 41.83 44.16 -7.52
CA SER A 508 42.12 43.62 -6.18
C SER A 508 40.84 43.43 -5.36
N THR A 509 39.99 44.46 -5.32
CA THR A 509 38.70 44.39 -4.58
C THR A 509 37.77 43.33 -5.16
N SER A 510 37.80 43.12 -6.48
CA SER A 510 37.00 42.09 -7.16
C SER A 510 37.51 40.69 -6.85
N VAL A 511 38.83 40.50 -6.75
CA VAL A 511 39.43 39.23 -6.32
C VAL A 511 39.07 38.93 -4.86
N ASP A 512 39.12 39.92 -3.96
CA ASP A 512 38.70 39.74 -2.57
C ASP A 512 37.21 39.37 -2.45
N LYS A 513 36.35 40.04 -3.22
CA LYS A 513 34.92 39.71 -3.30
C LYS A 513 34.67 38.35 -3.94
N MET A 514 35.48 37.94 -4.92
CA MET A 514 35.40 36.62 -5.54
C MET A 514 35.81 35.53 -4.55
N TYR A 515 36.83 35.77 -3.73
CA TYR A 515 37.23 34.85 -2.66
C TYR A 515 36.13 34.72 -1.59
N ALA A 516 35.57 35.84 -1.13
CA ALA A 516 34.41 35.84 -0.22
C ALA A 516 33.17 35.17 -0.85
N GLY A 517 32.96 35.35 -2.16
CA GLY A 517 31.91 34.69 -2.92
C GLY A 517 32.12 33.17 -3.02
N ALA A 518 33.34 32.73 -3.27
CA ALA A 518 33.71 31.31 -3.31
C ALA A 518 33.56 30.65 -1.93
N GLU A 519 33.90 31.36 -0.84
CA GLU A 519 33.70 30.88 0.52
C GLU A 519 32.21 30.74 0.88
N LYS A 520 31.38 31.71 0.46
CA LYS A 520 29.92 31.61 0.55
C LYS A 520 29.34 30.48 -0.30
N LEU A 521 29.83 30.27 -1.51
CA LEU A 521 29.43 29.15 -2.36
C LEU A 521 29.83 27.81 -1.74
N GLY A 522 31.00 27.73 -1.10
CA GLY A 522 31.43 26.56 -0.35
C GLY A 522 30.54 26.28 0.87
N ALA A 523 30.15 27.32 1.61
CA ALA A 523 29.18 27.20 2.70
C ALA A 523 27.80 26.75 2.18
N ALA A 524 27.28 27.41 1.16
CA ALA A 524 26.01 27.06 0.54
C ALA A 524 25.99 25.63 -0.03
N SER A 525 27.11 25.15 -0.59
CA SER A 525 27.22 23.77 -1.10
C SER A 525 27.21 22.74 0.04
N ARG A 526 27.80 23.06 1.20
CA ARG A 526 27.72 22.20 2.41
C ARG A 526 26.31 22.21 2.99
N ASP A 527 25.67 23.38 3.04
CA ASP A 527 24.27 23.50 3.47
C ASP A 527 23.34 22.74 2.52
N PHE A 528 23.60 22.78 1.21
CA PHE A 528 22.86 22.03 0.21
C PHE A 528 23.06 20.52 0.35
N ALA A 529 24.28 20.06 0.61
CA ALA A 529 24.56 18.64 0.90
C ALA A 529 23.83 18.18 2.18
N SER A 530 23.86 18.99 3.24
CA SER A 530 23.13 18.74 4.49
C SER A 530 21.60 18.72 4.29
N ALA A 531 21.08 19.65 3.47
CA ALA A 531 19.68 19.65 3.07
C ALA A 531 19.32 18.39 2.26
N GLY A 532 20.19 17.95 1.34
CA GLY A 532 20.03 16.72 0.58
C GLY A 532 19.97 15.48 1.47
N GLU A 533 20.81 15.40 2.50
CA GLU A 533 20.78 14.32 3.48
C GLU A 533 19.51 14.34 4.33
N ARG A 534 19.04 15.53 4.73
CA ARG A 534 17.74 15.69 5.41
C ARG A 534 16.57 15.29 4.52
N VAL A 535 16.58 15.67 3.25
CA VAL A 535 15.55 15.27 2.27
C VAL A 535 15.56 13.75 2.07
N SER A 536 16.74 13.13 1.98
CA SER A 536 16.87 11.66 1.95
C SER A 536 16.29 11.01 3.22
N GLY A 537 16.56 11.58 4.39
CA GLY A 537 15.97 11.15 5.66
C GLY A 537 14.44 11.26 5.68
N ILE A 538 13.90 12.40 5.21
CA ILE A 538 12.45 12.62 5.09
C ILE A 538 11.84 11.65 4.07
N MET A 539 12.50 11.38 2.95
CA MET A 539 12.06 10.37 1.96
C MET A 539 12.02 8.97 2.57
N GLY A 540 13.00 8.60 3.40
CA GLY A 540 12.99 7.35 4.16
C GLY A 540 11.84 7.29 5.19
N GLN A 541 11.55 8.40 5.86
CA GLN A 541 10.38 8.50 6.74
C GLN A 541 9.06 8.41 5.96
N ALA A 542 8.96 9.06 4.79
CA ALA A 542 7.80 8.99 3.92
C ALA A 542 7.57 7.56 3.40
N ALA A 543 8.64 6.84 3.03
CA ALA A 543 8.57 5.42 2.67
C ALA A 543 8.06 4.55 3.85
N THR A 544 8.51 4.86 5.06
CA THR A 544 8.04 4.18 6.29
C THR A 544 6.56 4.48 6.57
N VAL A 545 6.13 5.73 6.40
CA VAL A 545 4.72 6.12 6.54
C VAL A 545 3.86 5.46 5.46
N SER A 546 4.34 5.39 4.22
CA SER A 546 3.68 4.68 3.13
C SER A 546 3.53 3.18 3.43
N ALA A 547 4.57 2.54 3.99
CA ALA A 547 4.49 1.15 4.43
C ALA A 547 3.44 0.97 5.53
N LYS A 548 3.39 1.87 6.53
CA LYS A 548 2.34 1.87 7.58
C LYS A 548 0.94 2.12 7.02
N PHE A 549 0.78 2.98 6.02
CA PHE A 549 -0.50 3.18 5.35
C PHE A 549 -0.94 1.93 4.59
N SER A 550 -0.02 1.23 3.93
CA SER A 550 -0.30 -0.05 3.27
C SER A 550 -0.71 -1.12 4.28
N GLU A 551 -0.01 -1.22 5.41
CA GLU A 551 -0.35 -2.13 6.51
C GLU A 551 -1.73 -1.81 7.10
N THR A 552 -1.99 -0.52 7.38
CA THR A 552 -3.29 -0.05 7.91
C THR A 552 -4.41 -0.29 6.92
N SER A 553 -4.16 -0.11 5.61
CA SER A 553 -5.15 -0.40 4.56
C SER A 553 -5.44 -1.90 4.47
N GLY A 554 -4.42 -2.75 4.66
CA GLY A 554 -4.59 -4.20 4.79
C GLY A 554 -5.41 -4.58 6.02
N ALA A 555 -5.15 -3.94 7.16
CA ALA A 555 -5.92 -4.12 8.39
C ALA A 555 -7.38 -3.63 8.25
N LEU A 556 -7.60 -2.48 7.59
CA LEU A 556 -8.92 -1.93 7.33
C LEU A 556 -9.71 -2.80 6.34
N THR A 557 -9.06 -3.32 5.30
CA THR A 557 -9.66 -4.28 4.36
C THR A 557 -10.05 -5.56 5.09
N SER A 558 -9.16 -6.09 5.93
CA SER A 558 -9.45 -7.27 6.75
C SER A 558 -10.61 -7.02 7.72
N GLY A 559 -10.66 -5.84 8.35
CA GLY A 559 -11.77 -5.39 9.20
C GLY A 559 -13.08 -5.23 8.42
N ALA A 560 -13.03 -4.70 7.20
CA ALA A 560 -14.20 -4.57 6.34
C ALA A 560 -14.74 -5.95 5.91
N THR A 561 -13.86 -6.90 5.59
CA THR A 561 -14.24 -8.30 5.33
C THR A 561 -14.86 -8.93 6.58
N ALA A 562 -14.26 -8.73 7.76
CA ALA A 562 -14.81 -9.22 9.01
C ALA A 562 -16.20 -8.62 9.31
N ILE A 563 -16.42 -7.34 9.02
CA ILE A 563 -17.74 -6.70 9.13
C ILE A 563 -18.72 -7.28 8.11
N GLN A 564 -18.30 -7.52 6.87
CA GLN A 564 -19.15 -8.17 5.86
C GLN A 564 -19.54 -9.59 6.28
N ASP A 565 -18.61 -10.36 6.82
CA ASP A 565 -18.87 -11.70 7.35
C ASP A 565 -19.81 -11.64 8.55
N LEU A 566 -19.61 -10.68 9.47
CA LEU A 566 -20.48 -10.49 10.63
C LEU A 566 -21.90 -10.06 10.20
N LEU A 567 -22.03 -9.19 9.19
CA LEU A 567 -23.33 -8.80 8.62
C LEU A 567 -24.01 -9.98 7.91
N ARG A 568 -23.23 -10.84 7.24
CA ARG A 568 -23.73 -12.07 6.61
C ARG A 568 -24.22 -13.07 7.67
N ASP A 569 -23.44 -13.28 8.72
CA ASP A 569 -23.81 -14.12 9.87
C ASP A 569 -25.03 -13.55 10.60
N TYR A 570 -25.12 -12.23 10.75
CA TYR A 570 -26.30 -11.57 11.30
C TYR A 570 -27.54 -11.79 10.40
N GLY A 571 -27.38 -11.75 9.08
CA GLY A 571 -28.44 -12.13 8.13
C GLY A 571 -28.87 -13.59 8.29
N MET A 572 -27.92 -14.51 8.47
CA MET A 572 -28.20 -15.92 8.73
C MET A 572 -28.89 -16.12 10.09
N GLN A 573 -28.44 -15.45 11.15
CA GLN A 573 -29.09 -15.47 12.47
C GLN A 573 -30.50 -14.91 12.41
N ARG A 574 -30.74 -13.80 11.70
CA ARG A 574 -32.09 -13.24 11.51
C ARG A 574 -33.00 -14.24 10.81
N THR A 575 -32.47 -14.97 9.82
CA THR A 575 -33.20 -16.02 9.11
C THR A 575 -33.48 -17.21 10.03
N ALA A 576 -32.50 -17.65 10.81
CA ALA A 576 -32.65 -18.71 11.80
C ALA A 576 -33.67 -18.35 12.88
N VAL A 577 -33.66 -17.11 13.40
CA VAL A 577 -34.66 -16.60 14.33
C VAL A 577 -36.04 -16.53 13.69
N SER A 578 -36.15 -16.07 12.43
CA SER A 578 -37.42 -16.09 11.69
C SER A 578 -37.96 -17.51 11.52
N ASN A 579 -37.08 -18.47 11.23
CA ASN A 579 -37.44 -19.88 11.12
C ASN A 579 -37.86 -20.44 12.48
N LEU A 580 -37.11 -20.16 13.55
CA LEU A 580 -37.48 -20.56 14.91
C LEU A 580 -38.82 -19.96 15.33
N VAL A 581 -39.11 -18.69 15.04
CA VAL A 581 -40.41 -18.07 15.32
C VAL A 581 -41.52 -18.73 14.51
N THR A 582 -41.24 -19.07 13.25
CA THR A 582 -42.19 -19.81 12.40
C THR A 582 -42.44 -21.21 12.95
N GLU A 583 -41.39 -21.91 13.38
CA GLU A 583 -41.46 -23.26 13.93
C GLU A 583 -42.13 -23.26 15.32
N LEU A 584 -41.92 -22.21 16.11
CA LEU A 584 -42.59 -22.00 17.38
C LEU A 584 -44.08 -21.69 17.16
N ARG A 585 -44.42 -20.92 16.13
CA ARG A 585 -45.82 -20.73 15.70
C ARG A 585 -46.46 -22.04 15.25
N THR A 586 -45.76 -22.85 14.45
CA THR A 586 -46.28 -24.17 14.05
C THR A 586 -46.40 -25.12 15.23
N THR A 587 -45.47 -25.07 16.20
CA THR A 587 -45.53 -25.86 17.43
C THR A 587 -46.70 -25.42 18.31
N VAL A 588 -46.97 -24.12 18.41
CA VAL A 588 -48.15 -23.59 19.11
C VAL A 588 -49.43 -23.99 18.39
N ASP A 589 -49.49 -23.93 17.06
CA ASP A 589 -50.64 -24.39 16.28
C ASP A 589 -50.83 -25.92 16.39
N LEU A 590 -49.74 -26.69 16.45
CA LEU A 590 -49.76 -28.13 16.67
C LEU A 590 -50.24 -28.46 18.08
N ALA A 591 -49.72 -27.78 19.10
CA ALA A 591 -50.16 -27.92 20.49
C ALA A 591 -51.62 -27.50 20.66
N ARG A 592 -52.10 -26.48 19.93
CA ARG A 592 -53.52 -26.08 19.91
C ARG A 592 -54.40 -27.13 19.23
N ARG A 593 -53.92 -27.73 18.13
CA ARG A 593 -54.59 -28.87 17.49
C ARG A 593 -54.57 -30.11 18.37
N GLU A 594 -53.47 -30.38 19.07
CA GLU A 594 -53.33 -31.52 19.99
C GLU A 594 -54.17 -31.33 21.25
N ALA A 595 -54.27 -30.12 21.79
CA ALA A 595 -55.22 -29.78 22.85
C ALA A 595 -56.68 -29.97 22.40
N SER A 596 -56.99 -29.61 21.16
CA SER A 596 -58.32 -29.88 20.57
C SER A 596 -58.55 -31.38 20.34
N LEU A 597 -57.54 -32.11 19.88
CA LEU A 597 -57.61 -33.55 19.64
C LEU A 597 -57.68 -34.32 20.95
N THR A 598 -56.99 -33.91 22.01
CA THR A 598 -57.11 -34.51 23.34
C THR A 598 -58.48 -34.24 23.93
N SER A 599 -59.09 -33.07 23.68
CA SER A 599 -60.50 -32.83 24.01
C SER A 599 -61.45 -33.74 23.23
N ASP A 600 -61.24 -33.94 21.92
CA ASP A 600 -62.07 -34.84 21.09
C ASP A 600 -61.86 -36.32 21.47
N ILE A 601 -60.62 -36.72 21.73
CA ILE A 601 -60.25 -38.06 22.20
C ILE A 601 -60.86 -38.30 23.58
N LEU A 602 -60.84 -37.33 24.49
CA LEU A 602 -61.47 -37.50 25.80
C LEU A 602 -62.99 -37.69 25.66
N ALA A 603 -63.65 -36.91 24.80
CA ALA A 603 -65.06 -37.08 24.49
C ALA A 603 -65.36 -38.46 23.84
N ARG A 604 -64.51 -38.91 22.92
CA ARG A 604 -64.61 -40.25 22.31
C ARG A 604 -64.30 -41.38 23.28
N ILE A 605 -63.38 -41.18 24.23
CA ILE A 605 -63.08 -42.15 25.30
C ILE A 605 -64.27 -42.24 26.24
N GLU A 606 -64.92 -41.13 26.59
CA GLU A 606 -66.14 -41.14 27.39
C GLU A 606 -67.26 -41.89 26.66
N GLU A 607 -67.50 -41.59 25.38
CA GLU A 607 -68.48 -42.29 24.54
C GLU A 607 -68.12 -43.79 24.38
N SER A 608 -66.84 -44.09 24.16
CA SER A 608 -66.36 -45.47 23.99
C SER A 608 -66.38 -46.25 25.29
N ALA A 609 -66.15 -45.63 26.45
CA ALA A 609 -66.30 -46.25 27.76
C ALA A 609 -67.78 -46.57 28.04
N GLN A 610 -68.70 -45.70 27.61
CA GLN A 610 -70.13 -45.95 27.69
C GLN A 610 -70.57 -47.08 26.74
N LYS A 611 -70.03 -47.12 25.51
CA LYS A 611 -70.21 -48.22 24.55
C LYS A 611 -69.54 -49.53 25.00
N LEU A 612 -68.37 -49.48 25.64
CA LEU A 612 -67.71 -50.63 26.23
C LEU A 612 -68.46 -51.16 27.43
N GLY A 613 -69.03 -50.30 28.27
CA GLY A 613 -69.90 -50.73 29.36
C GLY A 613 -71.16 -51.45 28.86
N THR A 614 -71.71 -51.03 27.72
CA THR A 614 -72.83 -51.73 27.08
C THR A 614 -72.38 -53.01 26.36
N ALA A 615 -71.26 -52.98 25.65
CA ALA A 615 -70.69 -54.14 24.96
C ALA A 615 -70.18 -55.21 25.92
N GLN A 616 -69.58 -54.86 27.06
CA GLN A 616 -69.16 -55.80 28.10
C GLN A 616 -70.37 -56.57 28.62
N ARG A 617 -71.49 -55.88 28.88
CA ARG A 617 -72.71 -56.53 29.32
C ARG A 617 -73.24 -57.53 28.27
N GLN A 618 -73.12 -57.19 26.97
CA GLN A 618 -73.48 -58.11 25.88
C GLN A 618 -72.45 -59.24 25.68
N ALA A 619 -71.16 -58.97 25.88
CA ALA A 619 -70.09 -59.94 25.75
C ALA A 619 -70.10 -60.96 26.88
N ASP A 620 -70.46 -60.57 28.10
CA ASP A 620 -70.69 -61.50 29.21
C ASP A 620 -71.84 -62.46 28.87
N GLU A 621 -72.93 -61.95 28.29
CA GLU A 621 -74.02 -62.77 27.74
C GLU A 621 -73.55 -63.70 26.62
N TYR A 622 -72.72 -63.21 25.69
CA TYR A 622 -72.22 -64.02 24.56
C TYR A 622 -71.18 -65.07 24.98
N LEU A 623 -70.25 -64.73 25.88
CA LEU A 623 -69.19 -65.63 26.38
C LEU A 623 -69.77 -66.77 27.21
N ALA A 624 -70.85 -66.52 27.94
CA ALA A 624 -71.63 -67.59 28.56
C ALA A 624 -72.10 -68.59 27.49
N GLY A 625 -72.62 -68.12 26.35
CA GLY A 625 -73.00 -68.97 25.23
C GLY A 625 -71.82 -69.64 24.50
N VAL A 626 -70.67 -68.95 24.32
CA VAL A 626 -69.50 -69.51 23.62
C VAL A 626 -68.80 -70.59 24.43
N SER A 627 -68.70 -70.46 25.76
CA SER A 627 -68.10 -71.50 26.60
C SER A 627 -68.83 -72.83 26.45
N GLU A 628 -70.14 -72.79 26.27
CA GLU A 628 -70.98 -73.96 25.99
C GLU A 628 -70.66 -74.59 24.62
N VAL A 629 -70.44 -73.76 23.59
CA VAL A 629 -70.08 -74.24 22.24
C VAL A 629 -68.63 -74.76 22.15
N LEU A 630 -67.67 -74.08 22.78
CA LEU A 630 -66.24 -74.46 22.75
C LEU A 630 -65.98 -75.80 23.45
N GLY A 631 -66.70 -76.07 24.54
CA GLY A 631 -66.68 -77.39 25.17
C GLY A 631 -67.07 -78.48 24.19
N THR A 632 -68.02 -78.20 23.29
CA THR A 632 -68.50 -79.15 22.28
C THR A 632 -67.52 -79.28 21.10
N ALA A 633 -66.87 -78.19 20.66
CA ALA A 633 -65.98 -78.18 19.50
C ALA A 633 -64.60 -78.82 19.73
N HIS A 634 -63.99 -78.64 20.92
CA HIS A 634 -62.69 -79.22 21.22
C HIS A 634 -62.68 -80.74 21.13
N THR A 635 -63.78 -81.36 21.55
CA THR A 635 -63.98 -82.80 21.45
C THR A 635 -63.98 -83.27 19.99
N ALA A 636 -64.51 -82.47 19.06
CA ALA A 636 -64.54 -82.80 17.64
C ALA A 636 -63.17 -82.63 16.94
N PHE A 637 -62.40 -81.60 17.28
CA PHE A 637 -61.11 -81.33 16.65
C PHE A 637 -60.04 -82.41 16.94
N ALA A 638 -59.98 -82.87 18.19
CA ALA A 638 -59.04 -83.92 18.58
C ALA A 638 -59.19 -85.19 17.70
N THR A 639 -60.43 -85.47 17.27
CA THR A 639 -60.74 -86.56 16.34
C THR A 639 -60.15 -86.32 14.95
N GLU A 640 -60.16 -85.09 14.45
CA GLU A 640 -59.88 -84.78 13.05
C GLU A 640 -58.39 -84.55 12.72
N VAL A 641 -57.60 -84.07 13.69
CA VAL A 641 -56.13 -83.99 13.55
C VAL A 641 -55.53 -85.36 13.33
N LYS A 642 -56.00 -86.34 14.12
CA LYS A 642 -55.53 -87.71 14.02
C LYS A 642 -55.73 -88.26 12.60
N ARG A 643 -56.89 -87.95 11.99
CA ARG A 643 -57.23 -88.35 10.62
C ARG A 643 -56.32 -87.73 9.56
N THR A 644 -55.88 -86.50 9.76
CA THR A 644 -55.11 -85.75 8.74
C THR A 644 -53.65 -86.20 8.69
N LEU A 645 -53.04 -86.50 9.85
CA LEU A 645 -51.66 -86.98 9.92
C LEU A 645 -51.46 -88.29 9.15
N ASP A 646 -52.44 -89.20 9.22
CA ASP A 646 -52.43 -90.44 8.44
C ASP A 646 -52.47 -90.16 6.91
N LYS A 647 -53.26 -89.16 6.51
CA LYS A 647 -53.41 -88.80 5.09
C LYS A 647 -52.13 -88.20 4.50
N ALA A 648 -51.47 -87.30 5.22
CA ALA A 648 -50.24 -86.64 4.77
C ALA A 648 -49.09 -87.64 4.58
N ASN A 649 -48.96 -88.61 5.47
CA ASN A 649 -47.94 -89.65 5.36
C ASN A 649 -48.12 -90.51 4.08
N THR A 650 -49.37 -90.75 3.70
CA THR A 650 -49.71 -91.49 2.48
C THR A 650 -49.34 -90.71 1.20
N GLU A 651 -49.56 -89.39 1.21
CA GLU A 651 -49.30 -88.53 0.05
C GLU A 651 -47.79 -88.34 -0.23
N PHE A 652 -46.97 -88.28 0.83
CA PHE A 652 -45.52 -88.21 0.73
C PHE A 652 -44.93 -89.39 -0.06
N HIS A 653 -45.39 -90.62 0.22
CA HIS A 653 -44.96 -91.81 -0.51
C HIS A 653 -45.43 -91.82 -1.98
N THR A 654 -46.58 -91.19 -2.28
CA THR A 654 -47.11 -91.10 -3.64
C THR A 654 -46.27 -90.19 -4.53
N LYS A 655 -45.85 -89.03 -4.02
CA LYS A 655 -45.01 -88.07 -4.76
C LYS A 655 -43.62 -88.61 -5.07
N LEU A 656 -43.05 -89.43 -4.18
CA LEU A 656 -41.76 -90.09 -4.40
C LEU A 656 -41.81 -91.07 -5.59
N GLY A 657 -42.93 -91.77 -5.78
CA GLY A 657 -43.13 -92.64 -6.95
C GLY A 657 -43.13 -91.86 -8.29
N SER A 658 -43.61 -90.60 -8.28
CA SER A 658 -43.62 -89.75 -9.48
C SER A 658 -42.22 -89.29 -9.91
N ALA A 659 -41.28 -89.14 -8.97
CA ALA A 659 -39.90 -88.78 -9.25
C ALA A 659 -39.18 -89.80 -10.16
N VAL A 660 -39.58 -91.07 -10.12
CA VAL A 660 -38.93 -92.13 -10.89
C VAL A 660 -39.42 -92.19 -12.34
N ALA A 661 -40.67 -91.79 -12.60
CA ALA A 661 -41.25 -91.85 -13.94
C ALA A 661 -40.68 -90.80 -14.90
N LEU A 662 -40.41 -89.56 -14.44
CA LEU A 662 -39.89 -88.49 -15.31
C LEU A 662 -38.46 -88.75 -15.77
N LEU A 663 -37.63 -89.40 -14.93
CA LEU A 663 -36.30 -89.90 -15.32
C LEU A 663 -36.38 -90.96 -16.44
N SER A 664 -37.46 -91.74 -16.47
CA SER A 664 -37.77 -92.68 -17.56
C SER A 664 -38.35 -92.01 -18.81
N SER A 665 -38.71 -90.72 -18.77
CA SER A 665 -39.07 -89.97 -19.98
C SER A 665 -37.86 -89.48 -20.77
N ALA A 666 -36.67 -89.84 -20.30
CA ALA A 666 -35.77 -90.55 -21.18
C ALA A 666 -35.07 -89.66 -22.20
N VAL A 667 -33.79 -89.88 -22.41
CA VAL A 667 -33.33 -91.13 -23.04
C VAL A 667 -34.02 -91.42 -24.40
N GLY A 668 -35.26 -90.98 -24.68
CA GLY A 668 -35.89 -90.96 -26.00
C GLY A 668 -35.41 -89.78 -26.88
N GLU A 669 -35.19 -88.58 -26.33
CA GLU A 669 -34.83 -87.44 -27.20
C GLU A 669 -33.37 -87.50 -27.73
N LEU A 670 -32.54 -88.35 -27.12
CA LEU A 670 -31.18 -88.71 -27.56
C LEU A 670 -31.17 -89.38 -28.96
N GLU A 671 -32.32 -89.76 -29.51
CA GLU A 671 -32.46 -90.41 -30.82
C GLU A 671 -32.31 -89.42 -32.00
N VAL A 672 -32.64 -88.13 -31.82
CA VAL A 672 -32.66 -87.15 -32.93
C VAL A 672 -31.25 -86.71 -33.34
N THR A 673 -30.28 -86.82 -32.43
CA THR A 673 -28.85 -86.53 -32.63
C THR A 673 -28.13 -87.37 -33.68
N LEU A 674 -28.79 -88.31 -34.38
CA LEU A 674 -28.13 -89.23 -35.33
C LEU A 674 -28.41 -89.00 -36.83
N ALA A 675 -29.22 -88.00 -37.23
CA ALA A 675 -29.80 -88.01 -38.59
C ALA A 675 -29.14 -87.16 -39.71
N SER A 676 -28.18 -86.23 -39.50
CA SER A 676 -27.84 -85.26 -40.58
C SER A 676 -26.36 -84.99 -40.94
N MET A 677 -25.42 -85.84 -40.53
CA MET A 677 -24.06 -85.86 -41.11
C MET A 677 -24.06 -86.48 -42.54
N GLY A 678 -24.00 -85.68 -43.62
CA GLY A 678 -23.75 -86.21 -44.98
C GLY A 678 -23.72 -85.19 -46.15
N THR A 679 -22.58 -85.12 -46.87
CA THR A 679 -22.29 -84.55 -48.23
C THR A 679 -21.92 -83.05 -48.37
N MET A 680 -20.92 -82.52 -49.13
CA MET A 680 -19.67 -82.94 -49.83
C MET A 680 -18.86 -81.65 -50.29
N THR A 681 -17.55 -81.78 -50.58
CA THR A 681 -16.48 -80.82 -51.07
C THR A 681 -16.46 -80.59 -52.62
N PRO A 682 -15.50 -79.91 -53.35
CA PRO A 682 -14.43 -78.88 -53.11
C PRO A 682 -14.31 -77.74 -54.21
N ALA A 683 -13.23 -76.91 -54.21
CA ALA A 683 -12.52 -76.25 -55.35
C ALA A 683 -12.30 -74.70 -55.32
N ARG A 684 -11.42 -74.24 -56.23
CA ARG A 684 -10.42 -73.16 -56.17
C ARG A 684 -10.72 -72.07 -57.22
N LYS A 685 -10.45 -70.79 -56.89
CA LYS A 685 -9.81 -69.72 -57.71
C LYS A 685 -10.57 -68.97 -58.85
N ILE A 686 -10.26 -67.67 -58.87
CA ILE A 686 -10.17 -66.65 -59.97
C ILE A 686 -11.32 -65.62 -60.09
N ALA A 687 -10.85 -64.36 -60.16
CA ALA A 687 -11.46 -63.09 -60.61
C ALA A 687 -12.42 -62.40 -59.64
#